data_AF-A0A196SA56-F1
#
_entry.id   AF-A0A196SA56-F1
#
_cell.length_a   1.000
_cell.length_b   1.000
_cell.length_c   1.000
_cell.angle_alpha   90.00
_cell.angle_beta   90.00
_cell.angle_gamma   90.00
#
_symmetry.space_group_name_H-M   'P 1'
#
loop_
_entity.id
_entity.type
_entity.pdbx_description
1 polymer ?
#
loop_
_entity_poly.entity_id
_entity_poly.type
_entity_poly.pdbx_seq_one_letter_code
_entity_poly.pdbx_strand_id
1 'polypeptide(L)'
;MDFERLGLCDELIRAVSDQYWERPTDCQEEAIPLILGGGDVLLAAPTGSGKTAAFGLPVLQIVWEMLQREAPSTRDDGELCMNYADSDNGLQIADDGMTVINVSPKWAGCRATKGVSGSGKYFFECRVLSANNGICRVGWSMLNDSLDLGASKTSFGFGGTGMKVTQGKYEKYGESFTTGDVIGCCLDLAAGSISYTKNGKDLGAAFASINKEECYYPTVALKNAKVAVSLKLPFRFPVPSFVPVPETAGNSAPVPASRNQPRSLLALILEPTRELAQQTYECLMKFKAYMNKPALSIALVTGGQHVDPRKQEAELMRSQIVVATTMHFFNAMIKYHLSFNNLLFFILDEADKLVEDDANNEIMKIYNRIPARNAANSEFRLQTCLFSATLHSPAIRELSEAICHDPLWVDLKGRDYVPDQVQQCVYYVDVRDTAQYHHYDIQACEEFTDKVHAGVTVGKRVETREEVSEATKRAKLQLVKELIDKYQMERVVIFCRTNLDCDNLESYLVKAGHGTKLNPRAPAAIGGVYSCVVLAGMRDADSRRFALESFRDGAVRVMICTDVAARGIDIAGLPFVINFTLPDSPEQYMHRIGRVGRSDCVGLAINLVSANPEKVWFHTCNRGRMKGFTCHNTKLTSEGGCCIWYDEMALMREIEKKVGMSIPVLTPTLDLPREVNLDAVKKGKNAKLIEMAAKNAETIQQNVKMLSQLEYQTQSSYLEMKSELL
;
A
#
# COMPACT_ATOMS: atom_id res chain seq x y z
N MET A 1 0.00 -14.65 -11.67
CA MET A 1 -0.09 -15.83 -10.77
C MET A 1 -1.16 -15.56 -9.71
N ASP A 2 -1.37 -16.42 -8.71
CA ASP A 2 -2.31 -16.15 -7.61
C ASP A 2 -1.54 -15.63 -6.38
N PHE A 3 -2.16 -14.77 -5.57
CA PHE A 3 -1.52 -14.11 -4.41
C PHE A 3 -0.94 -15.08 -3.36
N GLU A 4 -1.48 -16.30 -3.27
CA GLU A 4 -0.99 -17.37 -2.40
C GLU A 4 0.49 -17.70 -2.64
N ARG A 5 0.96 -17.58 -3.89
CA ARG A 5 2.34 -17.91 -4.28
C ARG A 5 3.36 -16.86 -3.82
N LEU A 6 2.90 -15.71 -3.33
CA LEU A 6 3.76 -14.61 -2.87
C LEU A 6 4.15 -14.74 -1.39
N GLY A 7 3.70 -15.78 -0.69
CA GLY A 7 4.02 -16.00 0.73
C GLY A 7 3.19 -15.17 1.71
N LEU A 8 2.04 -14.66 1.26
CA LEU A 8 1.11 -13.90 2.10
C LEU A 8 0.29 -14.81 3.03
N CYS A 9 -0.10 -14.32 4.21
CA CYS A 9 -0.97 -15.04 5.13
C CYS A 9 -2.44 -15.06 4.66
N ASP A 10 -3.21 -16.04 5.16
CA ASP A 10 -4.60 -16.29 4.75
C ASP A 10 -5.50 -15.06 4.98
N GLU A 11 -5.28 -14.30 6.05
CA GLU A 11 -6.04 -13.09 6.36
C GLU A 11 -5.89 -12.01 5.28
N LEU A 12 -4.67 -11.84 4.74
CA LEU A 12 -4.40 -10.89 3.67
C LEU A 12 -4.94 -11.39 2.34
N ILE A 13 -4.78 -12.69 2.04
CA ILE A 13 -5.32 -13.30 0.81
C ILE A 13 -6.84 -13.11 0.76
N ARG A 14 -7.52 -13.32 1.89
CA ARG A 14 -8.94 -13.07 2.03
C ARG A 14 -9.29 -11.59 1.85
N ALA A 15 -8.54 -10.68 2.46
CA ALA A 15 -8.77 -9.24 2.33
C ALA A 15 -8.62 -8.77 0.87
N VAL A 16 -7.61 -9.27 0.16
CA VAL A 16 -7.34 -8.97 -1.24
C VAL A 16 -8.45 -9.54 -2.15
N SER A 17 -8.91 -10.76 -1.87
CA SER A 17 -10.01 -11.40 -2.60
C SER A 17 -11.32 -10.61 -2.48
N ASP A 18 -11.63 -10.08 -1.30
CA ASP A 18 -12.81 -9.22 -1.08
C ASP A 18 -12.74 -7.86 -1.80
N GLN A 19 -11.53 -7.43 -2.18
CA GLN A 19 -11.34 -6.27 -3.05
C GLN A 19 -11.48 -6.63 -4.55
N TYR A 20 -11.83 -7.88 -4.89
CA TYR A 20 -11.92 -8.43 -6.25
C TYR A 20 -10.59 -8.39 -7.01
N TRP A 21 -9.47 -8.57 -6.30
CA TRP A 21 -8.14 -8.63 -6.92
C TRP A 21 -7.82 -10.08 -7.27
N GLU A 22 -8.00 -10.43 -8.54
CA GLU A 22 -7.81 -11.80 -9.02
C GLU A 22 -6.32 -12.18 -9.17
N ARG A 23 -5.45 -11.22 -9.52
CA ARG A 23 -4.03 -11.46 -9.79
C ARG A 23 -3.17 -10.30 -9.29
N PRO A 24 -1.97 -10.58 -8.74
CA PRO A 24 -1.01 -9.56 -8.38
C PRO A 24 -0.46 -8.88 -9.64
N THR A 25 -0.14 -7.59 -9.50
CA THR A 25 0.57 -6.83 -10.56
C THR A 25 2.04 -7.20 -10.57
N ASP A 26 2.75 -6.90 -11.66
CA ASP A 26 4.22 -7.13 -11.75
C ASP A 26 4.97 -6.44 -10.59
N CYS A 27 4.48 -5.26 -10.17
CA CYS A 27 5.00 -4.54 -9.01
C CYS A 27 4.85 -5.33 -7.70
N GLN A 28 3.74 -6.05 -7.54
CA GLN A 28 3.46 -6.85 -6.36
C GLN A 28 4.18 -8.19 -6.41
N GLU A 29 4.23 -8.84 -7.58
CA GLU A 29 4.95 -10.11 -7.78
C GLU A 29 6.44 -9.98 -7.47
N GLU A 30 7.05 -8.84 -7.80
CA GLU A 30 8.46 -8.58 -7.53
C GLU A 30 8.71 -8.04 -6.11
N ALA A 31 7.94 -7.06 -5.64
CA ALA A 31 8.26 -6.41 -4.36
C ALA A 31 7.92 -7.29 -3.15
N ILE A 32 6.78 -8.00 -3.17
CA ILE A 32 6.26 -8.68 -1.98
C ILE A 32 7.24 -9.75 -1.49
N PRO A 33 7.76 -10.66 -2.33
CA PRO A 33 8.74 -11.65 -1.88
C PRO A 33 10.05 -11.03 -1.38
N LEU A 34 10.50 -9.92 -2.00
CA LEU A 34 11.72 -9.23 -1.60
C LEU A 34 11.58 -8.57 -0.22
N ILE A 35 10.43 -7.95 0.03
CA ILE A 35 10.15 -7.33 1.33
C ILE A 35 10.00 -8.40 2.41
N LEU A 36 9.28 -9.50 2.13
CA LEU A 36 9.19 -10.64 3.05
C LEU A 36 10.56 -11.29 3.33
N GLY A 37 11.48 -11.24 2.37
CA GLY A 37 12.86 -11.70 2.53
C GLY A 37 13.75 -10.82 3.42
N GLY A 38 13.28 -9.65 3.85
CA GLY A 38 13.99 -8.77 4.79
C GLY A 38 15.07 -7.87 4.18
N GLY A 39 15.16 -7.79 2.86
CA GLY A 39 16.11 -6.90 2.15
C GLY A 39 15.55 -5.49 1.95
N ASP A 40 16.41 -4.48 1.89
CA ASP A 40 15.99 -3.15 1.46
C ASP A 40 15.58 -3.19 -0.02
N VAL A 41 14.56 -2.42 -0.41
CA VAL A 41 14.01 -2.45 -1.77
C VAL A 41 13.92 -1.04 -2.35
N LEU A 42 14.46 -0.86 -3.55
CA LEU A 42 14.26 0.32 -4.38
C LEU A 42 13.43 -0.10 -5.58
N LEU A 43 12.17 0.36 -5.66
CA LEU A 43 11.27 -0.02 -6.72
C LEU A 43 10.80 1.17 -7.56
N ALA A 44 11.09 1.11 -8.86
CA ALA A 44 10.58 2.03 -9.87
C ALA A 44 9.37 1.40 -10.58
N ALA A 45 8.20 2.00 -10.44
CA ALA A 45 7.01 1.60 -11.17
C ALA A 45 6.05 2.78 -11.42
N PRO A 46 5.28 2.76 -12.52
CA PRO A 46 4.34 3.84 -12.83
C PRO A 46 3.26 3.97 -11.75
N THR A 47 2.71 5.18 -11.56
CA THR A 47 1.57 5.39 -10.65
C THR A 47 0.39 4.51 -11.09
N GLY A 48 -0.29 3.88 -10.14
CA GLY A 48 -1.38 2.93 -10.42
C GLY A 48 -0.91 1.49 -10.68
N SER A 49 0.39 1.19 -10.61
CA SER A 49 0.91 -0.19 -10.71
C SER A 49 0.65 -1.06 -9.47
N GLY A 50 0.01 -0.52 -8.43
CA GLY A 50 -0.24 -1.23 -7.18
C GLY A 50 0.87 -1.16 -6.14
N LYS A 51 1.78 -0.16 -6.22
CA LYS A 51 2.90 0.06 -5.27
C LYS A 51 2.47 0.01 -3.80
N THR A 52 1.37 0.66 -3.45
CA THR A 52 0.83 0.68 -2.08
C THR A 52 0.57 -0.71 -1.51
N ALA A 53 0.06 -1.64 -2.32
CA ALA A 53 -0.12 -3.03 -1.88
C ALA A 53 1.18 -3.82 -1.92
N ALA A 54 2.08 -3.48 -2.84
CA ALA A 54 3.39 -4.12 -2.99
C ALA A 54 4.25 -3.98 -1.72
N PHE A 55 4.22 -2.83 -1.03
CA PHE A 55 4.80 -2.71 0.31
C PHE A 55 3.80 -2.95 1.44
N GLY A 56 2.52 -2.57 1.26
CA GLY A 56 1.54 -2.59 2.34
C GLY A 56 1.23 -4.00 2.84
N LEU A 57 1.05 -4.97 1.94
CA LEU A 57 0.76 -6.36 2.31
C LEU A 57 1.89 -7.00 3.15
N PRO A 58 3.15 -7.03 2.70
CA PRO A 58 4.22 -7.64 3.48
C PRO A 58 4.53 -6.88 4.79
N VAL A 59 4.41 -5.55 4.81
CA VAL A 59 4.56 -4.76 6.05
C VAL A 59 3.47 -5.12 7.06
N LEU A 60 2.21 -5.19 6.64
CA LEU A 60 1.10 -5.59 7.51
C LEU A 60 1.34 -6.98 8.09
N GLN A 61 1.75 -7.94 7.26
CA GLN A 61 2.02 -9.30 7.70
C GLN A 61 3.16 -9.36 8.72
N ILE A 62 4.33 -8.79 8.43
CA ILE A 62 5.49 -8.88 9.33
C ILE A 62 5.20 -8.16 10.65
N VAL A 63 4.56 -6.98 10.61
CA VAL A 63 4.17 -6.27 11.82
C VAL A 63 3.16 -7.08 12.62
N TRP A 64 2.18 -7.70 11.97
CA TRP A 64 1.16 -8.51 12.64
C TRP A 64 1.72 -9.81 13.21
N GLU A 65 2.56 -10.53 12.48
CA GLU A 65 3.28 -11.71 12.96
C GLU A 65 4.20 -11.37 14.14
N MET A 66 4.88 -10.21 14.10
CA MET A 66 5.66 -9.73 15.23
C MET A 66 4.77 -9.47 16.44
N LEU A 67 3.61 -8.85 16.23
CA LEU A 67 2.63 -8.67 17.29
C LEU A 67 2.07 -10.00 17.78
N GLN A 68 1.93 -11.03 16.96
CA GLN A 68 1.46 -12.37 17.37
C GLN A 68 2.51 -13.13 18.18
N ARG A 69 3.78 -13.06 17.76
CA ARG A 69 4.92 -13.52 18.58
C ARG A 69 4.97 -12.78 19.90
N GLU A 70 4.48 -11.53 19.89
CA GLU A 70 4.35 -10.67 21.04
C GLU A 70 2.94 -10.67 21.70
N ALA A 71 1.99 -11.49 21.22
CA ALA A 71 0.60 -11.45 21.66
C ALA A 71 0.35 -12.54 22.70
N PRO A 72 -0.51 -12.27 23.69
CA PRO A 72 -1.09 -13.34 24.48
C PRO A 72 -1.77 -14.34 23.57
N SER A 73 -1.55 -15.63 23.83
CA SER A 73 -2.51 -16.66 23.42
C SER A 73 -3.91 -16.11 23.70
N THR A 74 -4.76 -16.07 22.68
CA THR A 74 -6.10 -15.42 22.65
C THR A 74 -7.15 -16.13 23.51
N ARG A 75 -6.75 -16.58 24.70
CA ARG A 75 -7.61 -17.20 25.69
C ARG A 75 -8.06 -16.12 26.65
N ASP A 76 -9.36 -16.07 26.83
CA ASP A 76 -10.13 -15.18 27.71
C ASP A 76 -9.36 -14.93 29.03
N ASP A 77 -9.38 -13.70 29.58
CA ASP A 77 -8.67 -13.31 30.82
C ASP A 77 -9.08 -14.18 32.06
N GLY A 78 -10.08 -15.06 31.89
CA GLY A 78 -10.53 -16.06 32.84
C GLY A 78 -10.01 -17.50 32.63
N GLU A 79 -9.25 -17.84 31.59
CA GLU A 79 -8.79 -19.22 31.36
C GLU A 79 -7.48 -19.52 32.12
N LEU A 80 -7.36 -20.73 32.68
CA LEU A 80 -6.14 -21.21 33.32
C LEU A 80 -5.12 -21.65 32.25
N CYS A 81 -4.06 -20.87 32.04
CA CYS A 81 -3.01 -21.14 31.06
C CYS A 81 -1.68 -20.47 31.46
N MET A 82 -0.63 -20.60 30.65
CA MET A 82 0.61 -19.84 30.81
C MET A 82 0.39 -18.39 30.38
N ASN A 83 0.80 -17.44 31.23
CA ASN A 83 0.51 -16.02 31.08
C ASN A 83 1.59 -15.34 30.23
N TYR A 84 1.20 -15.02 29.00
CA TYR A 84 2.06 -14.27 28.09
C TYR A 84 2.35 -12.84 28.59
N ALA A 85 1.37 -12.14 29.16
CA ALA A 85 1.55 -10.78 29.66
C ALA A 85 2.51 -10.69 30.86
N ASP A 86 2.82 -11.85 31.44
CA ASP A 86 3.74 -12.05 32.53
C ASP A 86 4.86 -13.02 32.12
N SER A 87 5.52 -12.67 31.02
CA SER A 87 6.65 -13.39 30.44
C SER A 87 7.80 -12.46 30.04
N ASP A 88 9.03 -12.99 30.05
CA ASP A 88 10.21 -12.29 29.56
C ASP A 88 10.24 -12.24 28.02
N ASN A 89 10.82 -11.17 27.47
CA ASN A 89 10.95 -10.98 26.02
C ASN A 89 11.62 -12.17 25.32
N GLY A 90 11.04 -12.62 24.20
CA GLY A 90 11.59 -13.70 23.36
C GLY A 90 11.10 -15.11 23.74
N LEU A 91 10.25 -15.22 24.76
CA LEU A 91 9.60 -16.47 25.15
C LEU A 91 8.25 -16.61 24.43
N GLN A 92 8.03 -17.77 23.81
CA GLN A 92 6.83 -18.07 23.03
C GLN A 92 5.92 -19.03 23.82
N ILE A 93 4.61 -18.85 23.69
CA ILE A 93 3.60 -19.78 24.20
C ILE A 93 2.80 -20.28 23.01
N ALA A 94 2.71 -21.61 22.84
CA ALA A 94 1.98 -22.20 21.72
C ALA A 94 0.46 -22.02 21.86
N ASP A 95 -0.28 -22.27 20.78
CA ASP A 95 -1.75 -22.11 20.72
C ASP A 95 -2.52 -22.95 21.75
N ASP A 96 -1.88 -24.01 22.26
CA ASP A 96 -2.41 -24.82 23.35
C ASP A 96 -2.44 -24.09 24.72
N GLY A 97 -1.82 -22.91 24.81
CA GLY A 97 -1.72 -22.07 26.01
C GLY A 97 -0.86 -22.66 27.12
N MET A 98 -0.21 -23.80 26.87
CA MET A 98 0.39 -24.66 27.88
C MET A 98 1.84 -25.03 27.53
N THR A 99 2.20 -24.95 26.26
CA THR A 99 3.54 -25.23 25.78
C THR A 99 4.34 -23.94 25.67
N VAL A 100 5.41 -23.86 26.46
CA VAL A 100 6.31 -22.72 26.52
C VAL A 100 7.61 -23.05 25.79
N ILE A 101 8.06 -22.16 24.90
CA ILE A 101 9.22 -22.33 24.02
C ILE A 101 10.15 -21.13 24.20
N ASN A 102 11.43 -21.38 24.44
CA ASN A 102 12.48 -20.37 24.32
C ASN A 102 13.61 -20.90 23.43
N VAL A 103 13.86 -20.22 22.31
CA VAL A 103 14.94 -20.54 21.36
C VAL A 103 16.23 -19.73 21.61
N SER A 104 16.21 -18.85 22.63
CA SER A 104 17.34 -18.00 23.00
C SER A 104 18.30 -18.69 23.99
N PRO A 105 19.61 -18.45 23.86
CA PRO A 105 20.60 -18.90 24.85
C PRO A 105 20.55 -18.10 26.16
N LYS A 106 19.67 -17.10 26.29
CA LYS A 106 19.40 -16.36 27.54
C LYS A 106 18.22 -16.99 28.29
N TRP A 107 18.23 -16.87 29.61
CA TRP A 107 17.08 -17.26 30.43
C TRP A 107 15.92 -16.31 30.16
N ALA A 108 14.73 -16.89 30.01
CA ALA A 108 13.46 -16.17 29.93
C ALA A 108 12.42 -17.00 30.69
N GLY A 109 11.60 -16.35 31.51
CA GLY A 109 10.56 -17.01 32.30
C GLY A 109 9.14 -16.55 32.00
N CYS A 110 8.18 -17.32 32.49
CA CYS A 110 6.75 -17.08 32.35
C CYS A 110 5.99 -17.71 33.53
N ARG A 111 5.00 -16.97 34.07
CA ARG A 111 4.07 -17.44 35.11
C ARG A 111 2.75 -17.90 34.51
N ALA A 112 1.95 -18.69 35.24
CA ALA A 112 0.57 -18.99 34.84
C ALA A 112 -0.38 -17.81 35.12
N THR A 113 -1.54 -17.80 34.48
CA THR A 113 -2.57 -16.74 34.65
C THR A 113 -3.18 -16.72 36.05
N LYS A 114 -3.15 -17.85 36.76
CA LYS A 114 -3.73 -18.00 38.10
C LYS A 114 -2.72 -18.59 39.08
N GLY A 115 -2.79 -18.08 40.30
CA GLY A 115 -2.00 -18.53 41.43
C GLY A 115 -2.86 -19.28 42.45
N VAL A 116 -2.19 -19.81 43.46
CA VAL A 116 -2.78 -20.57 44.55
C VAL A 116 -2.44 -19.91 45.88
N SER A 117 -3.42 -19.84 46.77
CA SER A 117 -3.31 -19.29 48.12
C SER A 117 -4.18 -20.10 49.10
N GLY A 118 -4.09 -19.81 50.40
CA GLY A 118 -4.84 -20.52 51.44
C GLY A 118 -4.16 -21.82 51.92
N SER A 119 -4.83 -22.60 52.77
CA SER A 119 -4.25 -23.75 53.50
C SER A 119 -4.25 -25.10 52.73
N GLY A 120 -4.17 -25.07 51.40
CA GLY A 120 -4.28 -26.25 50.53
C GLY A 120 -2.95 -26.89 50.10
N LYS A 121 -3.07 -28.01 49.35
CA LYS A 121 -1.96 -28.70 48.68
C LYS A 121 -2.18 -28.67 47.17
N TYR A 122 -1.31 -27.97 46.43
CA TYR A 122 -1.50 -27.67 45.02
C TYR A 122 -0.41 -28.27 44.13
N PHE A 123 -0.77 -28.63 42.89
CA PHE A 123 0.11 -29.37 41.99
C PHE A 123 -0.08 -28.99 40.52
N PHE A 124 1.04 -29.00 39.79
CA PHE A 124 1.08 -28.99 38.34
C PHE A 124 2.28 -29.82 37.87
N GLU A 125 2.30 -30.26 36.61
CA GLU A 125 3.43 -30.99 36.04
C GLU A 125 3.98 -30.33 34.77
N CYS A 126 5.28 -30.50 34.55
CA CYS A 126 6.01 -29.98 33.41
C CYS A 126 6.69 -31.13 32.66
N ARG A 127 6.30 -31.35 31.41
CA ARG A 127 6.95 -32.29 30.51
C ARG A 127 8.00 -31.57 29.67
N VAL A 128 9.25 -32.02 29.72
CA VAL A 128 10.33 -31.45 28.91
C VAL A 128 10.25 -31.98 27.49
N LEU A 129 10.16 -31.10 26.50
CA LEU A 129 9.92 -31.44 25.08
C LEU A 129 11.12 -31.24 24.15
N SER A 130 12.08 -30.35 24.46
CA SER A 130 13.19 -30.02 23.54
C SER A 130 14.35 -31.01 23.56
N ALA A 131 14.97 -31.17 22.37
CA ALA A 131 16.04 -32.09 21.97
C ALA A 131 17.39 -31.43 21.55
N ASN A 132 17.68 -30.18 21.98
CA ASN A 132 18.89 -29.43 21.58
C ASN A 132 19.66 -28.81 22.79
N ASN A 133 20.23 -29.61 23.70
CA ASN A 133 21.08 -29.16 24.83
C ASN A 133 20.51 -28.02 25.73
N GLY A 134 19.20 -27.77 25.66
CA GLY A 134 18.52 -26.76 26.46
C GLY A 134 18.36 -27.15 27.92
N ILE A 135 18.21 -26.16 28.78
CA ILE A 135 17.92 -26.35 30.21
C ILE A 135 16.70 -25.53 30.61
N CYS A 136 15.94 -26.04 31.56
CA CYS A 136 14.79 -25.36 32.13
C CYS A 136 14.82 -25.42 33.66
N ARG A 137 14.03 -24.53 34.27
CA ARG A 137 13.67 -24.53 35.68
C ARG A 137 12.15 -24.48 35.79
N VAL A 138 11.62 -25.24 36.73
CA VAL A 138 10.18 -25.31 37.01
C VAL A 138 9.95 -25.13 38.51
N GLY A 139 8.81 -24.54 38.90
CA GLY A 139 8.51 -24.32 40.30
C GLY A 139 7.50 -23.20 40.52
N TRP A 140 7.67 -22.46 41.62
CA TRP A 140 6.68 -21.51 42.12
C TRP A 140 7.31 -20.15 42.40
N SER A 141 6.62 -19.07 42.04
CA SER A 141 7.02 -17.71 42.42
C SER A 141 5.82 -16.81 42.74
N MET A 142 6.07 -15.71 43.45
CA MET A 142 5.06 -14.69 43.75
C MET A 142 5.00 -13.64 42.64
N LEU A 143 3.93 -12.84 42.58
CA LEU A 143 3.71 -11.82 41.54
C LEU A 143 4.83 -10.75 41.46
N ASN A 144 5.43 -10.40 42.60
CA ASN A 144 6.49 -9.39 42.66
C ASN A 144 7.90 -9.96 42.39
N ASP A 145 8.02 -11.27 42.17
CA ASP A 145 9.30 -11.89 41.84
C ASP A 145 9.71 -11.66 40.40
N SER A 146 11.03 -11.73 40.16
CA SER A 146 11.59 -11.86 38.80
C SER A 146 11.16 -13.18 38.18
N LEU A 147 11.01 -13.17 36.85
CA LEU A 147 10.73 -14.35 36.04
C LEU A 147 11.96 -15.26 35.85
N ASP A 148 13.17 -14.80 36.22
CA ASP A 148 14.31 -15.71 36.45
C ASP A 148 14.06 -16.54 37.71
N LEU A 149 13.41 -17.70 37.51
CA LEU A 149 12.93 -18.55 38.58
C LEU A 149 14.07 -18.97 39.52
N GLY A 150 13.92 -18.60 40.80
CA GLY A 150 14.89 -18.82 41.86
C GLY A 150 15.78 -17.60 42.19
N ALA A 151 15.67 -16.48 41.47
CA ALA A 151 16.49 -15.29 41.72
C ALA A 151 16.14 -14.59 43.04
N SER A 152 14.85 -14.54 43.38
CA SER A 152 14.34 -13.89 44.60
C SER A 152 14.20 -14.86 45.78
N LYS A 153 14.08 -14.32 47.00
CA LYS A 153 13.85 -15.10 48.24
C LYS A 153 12.51 -15.88 48.22
N THR A 154 11.54 -15.36 47.48
CA THR A 154 10.17 -15.88 47.37
C THR A 154 9.91 -16.66 46.07
N SER A 155 10.97 -16.84 45.26
CA SER A 155 10.98 -17.57 44.01
C SER A 155 11.75 -18.88 44.19
N PHE A 156 11.12 -19.98 43.80
CA PHE A 156 11.59 -21.34 44.11
C PHE A 156 11.63 -22.18 42.83
N GLY A 157 12.84 -22.54 42.38
CA GLY A 157 13.02 -23.30 41.14
C GLY A 157 13.74 -24.62 41.34
N PHE A 158 13.39 -25.62 40.53
CA PHE A 158 14.14 -26.85 40.33
C PHE A 158 14.59 -26.96 38.88
N GLY A 159 15.90 -27.04 38.65
CA GLY A 159 16.50 -27.01 37.33
C GLY A 159 16.91 -28.37 36.78
N GLY A 160 16.97 -28.49 35.45
CA GLY A 160 17.33 -29.72 34.74
C GLY A 160 18.69 -30.33 35.13
N THR A 161 19.58 -29.55 35.76
CA THR A 161 20.87 -30.02 36.30
C THR A 161 20.78 -30.72 37.66
N GLY A 162 19.58 -30.91 38.23
CA GLY A 162 19.37 -31.54 39.54
C GLY A 162 19.56 -30.58 40.72
N MET A 163 19.65 -29.28 40.44
CA MET A 163 19.87 -28.23 41.43
C MET A 163 18.54 -27.54 41.76
N LYS A 164 18.30 -27.29 43.05
CA LYS A 164 17.26 -26.36 43.50
C LYS A 164 17.85 -24.96 43.63
N VAL A 165 17.05 -23.93 43.40
CA VAL A 165 17.48 -22.53 43.43
C VAL A 165 16.45 -21.63 44.12
N THR A 166 16.93 -20.79 45.03
CA THR A 166 16.19 -19.68 45.63
C THR A 166 17.17 -18.60 46.09
N GLN A 167 16.79 -17.32 46.04
CA GLN A 167 17.68 -16.19 46.33
C GLN A 167 19.01 -16.24 45.55
N GLY A 168 19.01 -16.77 44.32
CA GLY A 168 20.20 -16.98 43.50
C GLY A 168 21.19 -18.03 44.02
N LYS A 169 20.87 -18.75 45.11
CA LYS A 169 21.71 -19.82 45.67
C LYS A 169 21.31 -21.16 45.09
N TYR A 170 22.29 -21.87 44.53
CA TYR A 170 22.10 -23.18 43.91
C TYR A 170 22.56 -24.28 44.85
N GLU A 171 21.68 -25.23 45.16
CA GLU A 171 21.96 -26.36 46.04
C GLU A 171 21.61 -27.67 45.34
N LYS A 172 22.43 -28.70 45.55
CA LYS A 172 22.13 -30.05 45.07
C LYS A 172 20.91 -30.59 45.83
N TYR A 173 19.93 -31.13 45.10
CA TYR A 173 18.68 -31.59 45.69
C TYR A 173 18.24 -32.92 45.10
N GLY A 174 17.94 -32.94 43.81
CA GLY A 174 17.38 -34.10 43.12
C GLY A 174 18.32 -34.67 42.06
N GLU A 175 17.76 -35.56 41.25
CA GLU A 175 18.41 -36.06 40.05
C GLU A 175 18.24 -35.06 38.90
N SER A 176 19.19 -35.01 37.96
CA SER A 176 19.03 -34.24 36.72
C SER A 176 17.87 -34.78 35.88
N PHE A 177 17.26 -33.94 35.05
CA PHE A 177 16.17 -34.32 34.17
C PHE A 177 16.33 -33.69 32.79
N THR A 178 15.82 -34.37 31.78
CA THR A 178 16.03 -34.03 30.36
C THR A 178 14.78 -34.29 29.51
N THR A 179 14.92 -34.18 28.20
CA THR A 179 13.86 -34.45 27.21
C THR A 179 13.10 -35.73 27.53
N GLY A 180 11.77 -35.62 27.60
CA GLY A 180 10.88 -36.75 27.88
C GLY A 180 10.51 -36.92 29.35
N ASP A 181 11.31 -36.41 30.29
CA ASP A 181 10.98 -36.43 31.72
C ASP A 181 9.79 -35.51 32.03
N VAL A 182 9.00 -35.93 33.04
CA VAL A 182 7.90 -35.16 33.60
C VAL A 182 8.22 -34.81 35.05
N ILE A 183 8.23 -33.52 35.34
CA ILE A 183 8.51 -32.98 36.67
C ILE A 183 7.21 -32.50 37.30
N GLY A 184 6.80 -33.12 38.41
CA GLY A 184 5.68 -32.66 39.20
C GLY A 184 6.13 -31.63 40.22
N CYS A 185 5.43 -30.50 40.31
CA CYS A 185 5.71 -29.38 41.20
C CYS A 185 4.67 -29.37 42.31
N CYS A 186 5.06 -29.71 43.53
CA CYS A 186 4.16 -29.84 44.68
C CYS A 186 4.32 -28.64 45.62
N LEU A 187 3.21 -27.96 45.94
CA LEU A 187 3.16 -26.87 46.92
C LEU A 187 2.22 -27.26 48.07
N ASP A 188 2.76 -27.40 49.27
CA ASP A 188 1.99 -27.67 50.48
C ASP A 188 1.98 -26.41 51.35
N LEU A 189 0.94 -25.59 51.23
CA LEU A 189 0.80 -24.36 52.02
C LEU A 189 0.41 -24.66 53.48
N ALA A 190 -0.19 -25.81 53.77
CA ALA A 190 -0.47 -26.23 55.15
C ALA A 190 0.83 -26.52 55.91
N ALA A 191 1.74 -27.29 55.31
CA ALA A 191 3.06 -27.57 55.87
C ALA A 191 4.05 -26.41 55.69
N GLY A 192 3.87 -25.58 54.67
CA GLY A 192 4.81 -24.53 54.28
C GLY A 192 6.04 -25.11 53.57
N SER A 193 5.83 -26.02 52.61
CA SER A 193 6.92 -26.69 51.90
C SER A 193 6.65 -26.84 50.40
N ILE A 194 7.74 -26.89 49.63
CA ILE A 194 7.72 -27.24 48.20
C ILE A 194 8.56 -28.50 48.00
N SER A 195 8.03 -29.44 47.23
CA SER A 195 8.71 -30.67 46.79
C SER A 195 8.50 -30.90 45.30
N TYR A 196 9.32 -31.79 44.72
CA TYR A 196 9.22 -32.14 43.31
C TYR A 196 9.18 -33.65 43.13
N THR A 197 8.50 -34.11 42.07
CA THR A 197 8.54 -35.49 41.62
C THR A 197 9.17 -35.57 40.23
N LYS A 198 9.85 -36.68 39.91
CA LYS A 198 10.34 -36.98 38.57
C LYS A 198 9.72 -38.29 38.09
N ASN A 199 8.93 -38.23 37.01
CA ASN A 199 8.21 -39.37 36.46
C ASN A 199 7.42 -40.15 37.55
N GLY A 200 6.80 -39.42 38.48
CA GLY A 200 6.04 -39.97 39.62
C GLY A 200 6.86 -40.38 40.85
N LYS A 201 8.20 -40.41 40.78
CA LYS A 201 9.07 -40.66 41.95
C LYS A 201 9.25 -39.38 42.77
N ASP A 202 8.91 -39.41 44.05
CA ASP A 202 9.15 -38.30 44.98
C ASP A 202 10.65 -38.06 45.21
N LEU A 203 11.07 -36.79 45.15
CA LEU A 203 12.44 -36.35 45.38
C LEU A 203 12.64 -35.76 46.79
N GLY A 204 11.59 -35.73 47.63
CA GLY A 204 11.63 -35.22 49.01
C GLY A 204 11.45 -33.71 49.08
N ALA A 205 11.57 -33.11 50.28
CA ALA A 205 11.36 -31.68 50.45
C ALA A 205 12.50 -30.84 49.85
N ALA A 206 12.18 -29.93 48.91
CA ALA A 206 13.15 -29.02 48.31
C ALA A 206 13.31 -27.74 49.13
N PHE A 207 12.18 -27.16 49.53
CA PHE A 207 12.13 -25.92 50.30
C PHE A 207 11.18 -26.07 51.48
N ALA A 208 11.56 -25.56 52.64
CA ALA A 208 10.77 -25.55 53.86
C ALA A 208 10.62 -24.11 54.38
N SER A 209 9.61 -23.88 55.20
CA SER A 209 9.31 -22.57 55.82
C SER A 209 8.96 -21.48 54.80
N ILE A 210 8.23 -21.82 53.73
CA ILE A 210 7.67 -20.81 52.81
C ILE A 210 6.53 -20.03 53.48
N ASN A 211 6.25 -18.81 53.01
CA ASN A 211 5.17 -17.99 53.56
C ASN A 211 3.81 -18.59 53.17
N LYS A 212 2.98 -18.95 54.16
CA LYS A 212 1.70 -19.64 53.95
C LYS A 212 0.55 -18.70 53.58
N GLU A 213 0.71 -17.40 53.79
CA GLU A 213 -0.33 -16.38 53.58
C GLU A 213 -0.28 -15.76 52.18
N GLU A 214 0.74 -16.10 51.39
CA GLU A 214 1.01 -15.49 50.08
C GLU A 214 0.42 -16.30 48.93
N CYS A 215 0.32 -15.65 47.77
CA CYS A 215 -0.14 -16.27 46.53
C CYS A 215 1.05 -16.71 45.66
N TYR A 216 1.07 -17.98 45.27
CA TYR A 216 2.12 -18.57 44.44
C TYR A 216 1.59 -18.94 43.06
N TYR A 217 2.36 -18.64 42.03
CA TYR A 217 2.04 -18.95 40.65
C TYR A 217 2.94 -20.08 40.14
N PRO A 218 2.40 -21.04 39.37
CA PRO A 218 3.21 -21.94 38.55
C PRO A 218 4.12 -21.12 37.62
N THR A 219 5.40 -21.43 37.63
CA THR A 219 6.41 -20.66 36.89
C THR A 219 7.39 -21.59 36.19
N VAL A 220 7.75 -21.26 34.96
CA VAL A 220 8.83 -21.90 34.21
C VAL A 220 9.83 -20.86 33.74
N ALA A 221 11.10 -21.22 33.74
CA ALA A 221 12.17 -20.45 33.11
C ALA A 221 12.94 -21.36 32.16
N LEU A 222 13.22 -20.91 30.95
CA LEU A 222 13.77 -21.72 29.87
C LEU A 222 15.02 -21.07 29.29
N LYS A 223 15.95 -21.89 28.79
CA LYS A 223 17.09 -21.49 27.97
C LYS A 223 17.30 -22.55 26.88
N ASN A 224 17.11 -22.18 25.61
CA ASN A 224 17.10 -23.11 24.46
C ASN A 224 16.21 -24.35 24.68
N ALA A 225 15.08 -24.20 25.37
CA ALA A 225 14.27 -25.31 25.85
C ALA A 225 12.78 -25.13 25.51
N LYS A 226 12.05 -26.23 25.55
CA LYS A 226 10.59 -26.31 25.37
C LYS A 226 10.02 -27.18 26.47
N VAL A 227 8.97 -26.71 27.11
CA VAL A 227 8.28 -27.39 28.21
C VAL A 227 6.78 -27.30 27.99
N ALA A 228 6.07 -28.44 28.06
CA ALA A 228 4.62 -28.47 28.15
C ALA A 228 4.21 -28.49 29.63
N VAL A 229 3.38 -27.54 30.04
CA VAL A 229 2.88 -27.36 31.40
C VAL A 229 1.46 -27.88 31.48
N SER A 230 1.18 -28.80 32.39
CA SER A 230 -0.17 -29.27 32.69
C SER A 230 -0.60 -28.67 34.01
N LEU A 231 -1.55 -27.73 33.97
CA LEU A 231 -2.11 -27.05 35.15
C LEU A 231 -3.42 -27.69 35.65
N LYS A 232 -4.06 -28.50 34.81
CA LYS A 232 -5.35 -29.16 35.05
C LYS A 232 -5.28 -30.66 34.77
N LEU A 233 -6.29 -31.39 35.26
CA LEU A 233 -6.43 -32.82 35.00
C LEU A 233 -6.70 -33.11 33.51
N PRO A 234 -6.26 -34.26 32.98
CA PRO A 234 -5.52 -35.32 33.68
C PRO A 234 -4.01 -35.06 33.74
N PHE A 235 -3.40 -35.35 34.89
CA PHE A 235 -1.94 -35.40 35.03
C PHE A 235 -1.42 -36.79 34.66
N ARG A 236 -0.24 -36.87 34.07
CA ARG A 236 0.44 -38.12 33.74
C ARG A 236 0.92 -38.84 34.99
N PHE A 237 1.39 -38.09 36.00
CA PHE A 237 1.82 -38.64 37.28
C PHE A 237 1.18 -37.87 38.46
N PRO A 238 -0.10 -38.12 38.77
CA PRO A 238 -0.78 -37.42 39.87
C PRO A 238 -0.19 -37.81 41.23
N VAL A 239 -0.11 -36.84 42.15
CA VAL A 239 0.36 -37.06 43.53
C VAL A 239 -0.85 -37.11 44.48
N PRO A 240 -1.00 -38.18 45.29
CA PRO A 240 -2.10 -38.29 46.25
C PRO A 240 -2.17 -37.08 47.21
N SER A 241 -3.38 -36.61 47.50
CA SER A 241 -3.66 -35.46 48.37
C SER A 241 -3.32 -34.07 47.81
N PHE A 242 -2.77 -33.96 46.59
CA PHE A 242 -2.58 -32.68 45.92
C PHE A 242 -3.65 -32.45 44.86
N VAL A 243 -4.13 -31.20 44.75
CA VAL A 243 -5.15 -30.79 43.78
C VAL A 243 -4.53 -29.92 42.66
N PRO A 244 -5.12 -29.90 41.45
CA PRO A 244 -4.69 -29.01 40.38
C PRO A 244 -4.82 -27.53 40.77
N VAL A 245 -4.23 -26.64 39.97
CA VAL A 245 -4.44 -25.20 40.10
C VAL A 245 -5.93 -24.90 39.79
N PRO A 246 -6.66 -24.17 40.66
CA PRO A 246 -8.10 -24.01 40.54
C PRO A 246 -8.49 -23.10 39.35
N GLU A 247 -9.58 -23.45 38.68
CA GLU A 247 -10.12 -22.69 37.55
C GLU A 247 -11.02 -21.52 38.00
N THR A 248 -11.59 -21.53 39.20
CA THR A 248 -12.42 -20.43 39.73
C THR A 248 -11.59 -19.46 40.57
N ALA A 249 -11.78 -18.16 40.37
CA ALA A 249 -11.09 -17.09 41.10
C ALA A 249 -11.40 -17.13 42.61
N GLY A 250 -10.59 -17.85 43.39
CA GLY A 250 -10.60 -17.74 44.84
C GLY A 250 -9.55 -16.73 45.27
N ASN A 251 -9.96 -15.50 45.64
CA ASN A 251 -9.11 -14.39 46.16
C ASN A 251 -7.76 -14.09 45.45
N SER A 252 -7.42 -14.79 44.37
CA SER A 252 -6.27 -14.56 43.53
C SER A 252 -6.68 -13.47 42.54
N ALA A 253 -6.23 -12.25 42.78
CA ALA A 253 -6.31 -11.21 41.76
C ALA A 253 -5.61 -11.76 40.49
N PRO A 254 -6.24 -11.69 39.30
CA PRO A 254 -5.54 -12.01 38.07
C PRO A 254 -4.27 -11.18 38.01
N VAL A 255 -3.16 -11.77 37.58
CA VAL A 255 -1.90 -11.04 37.40
C VAL A 255 -2.20 -9.86 36.47
N PRO A 256 -2.15 -8.60 36.94
CA PRO A 256 -2.30 -7.48 36.04
C PRO A 256 -1.15 -7.55 35.05
N ALA A 257 -1.46 -7.57 33.75
CA ALA A 257 -0.46 -7.45 32.70
C ALA A 257 0.53 -6.36 33.12
N SER A 258 1.79 -6.74 33.35
CA SER A 258 2.80 -5.75 33.73
C SER A 258 2.81 -4.69 32.62
N ARG A 259 3.04 -3.42 32.97
CA ARG A 259 2.94 -2.25 32.08
C ARG A 259 3.99 -2.26 30.94
N ASN A 260 4.01 -3.28 30.09
CA ASN A 260 4.64 -3.21 28.79
C ASN A 260 3.62 -2.60 27.84
N GLN A 261 3.76 -1.30 27.59
CA GLN A 261 3.08 -0.66 26.49
C GLN A 261 3.34 -1.49 25.22
N PRO A 262 2.32 -1.79 24.40
CA PRO A 262 2.54 -2.45 23.12
C PRO A 262 3.59 -1.69 22.32
N ARG A 263 4.50 -2.39 21.63
CA ARG A 263 5.57 -1.74 20.85
C ARG A 263 4.95 -0.74 19.88
N SER A 264 5.18 0.54 20.14
CA SER A 264 5.01 1.65 19.21
C SER A 264 6.40 2.27 19.01
N LEU A 265 6.88 2.57 17.82
CA LEU A 265 6.39 2.45 16.44
C LEU A 265 7.13 1.29 15.73
N LEU A 266 6.46 0.47 14.91
CA LEU A 266 7.07 -0.67 14.18
C LEU A 266 7.27 -0.38 12.69
N ALA A 267 6.39 0.38 12.04
CA ALA A 267 6.53 0.78 10.65
C ALA A 267 6.16 2.25 10.45
N LEU A 268 6.99 2.98 9.72
CA LEU A 268 6.75 4.36 9.32
C LEU A 268 6.67 4.44 7.80
N ILE A 269 5.55 4.96 7.29
CA ILE A 269 5.31 5.18 5.86
C ILE A 269 5.18 6.69 5.62
N LEU A 270 6.12 7.26 4.87
CA LEU A 270 6.11 8.68 4.50
C LEU A 270 5.60 8.87 3.09
N GLU A 271 4.72 9.87 2.95
CA GLU A 271 4.00 10.21 1.73
C GLU A 271 4.13 11.72 1.45
N PRO A 272 4.27 12.17 0.19
CA PRO A 272 4.56 13.58 -0.10
C PRO A 272 3.34 14.49 0.10
N THR A 273 2.13 13.97 -0.09
CA THR A 273 0.90 14.77 0.05
C THR A 273 -0.09 14.13 1.01
N ARG A 274 -1.01 14.96 1.52
CA ARG A 274 -2.08 14.50 2.41
C ARG A 274 -2.99 13.50 1.72
N GLU A 275 -3.33 13.75 0.47
CA GLU A 275 -4.24 12.93 -0.32
C GLU A 275 -3.65 11.53 -0.54
N LEU A 276 -2.35 11.44 -0.81
CA LEU A 276 -1.64 10.17 -0.95
C LEU A 276 -1.56 9.43 0.39
N ALA A 277 -1.21 10.13 1.47
CA ALA A 277 -1.22 9.55 2.82
C ALA A 277 -2.60 8.99 3.21
N GLN A 278 -3.69 9.69 2.89
CA GLN A 278 -5.05 9.22 3.12
C GLN A 278 -5.36 7.98 2.29
N GLN A 279 -4.98 7.95 1.01
CA GLN A 279 -5.19 6.78 0.14
C GLN A 279 -4.42 5.55 0.64
N THR A 280 -3.16 5.72 1.02
CA THR A 280 -2.34 4.65 1.58
C THR A 280 -2.93 4.13 2.89
N TYR A 281 -3.36 5.02 3.79
CA TYR A 281 -4.04 4.64 5.03
C TYR A 281 -5.32 3.84 4.78
N GLU A 282 -6.21 4.31 3.90
CA GLU A 282 -7.45 3.61 3.55
C GLU A 282 -7.19 2.24 2.93
N CYS A 283 -6.15 2.14 2.11
CA CYS A 283 -5.70 0.89 1.51
C CYS A 283 -5.27 -0.12 2.59
N LEU A 284 -4.40 0.28 3.52
CA LEU A 284 -3.98 -0.56 4.63
C LEU A 284 -5.14 -0.94 5.56
N MET A 285 -6.11 -0.05 5.76
CA MET A 285 -7.31 -0.34 6.54
C MET A 285 -8.17 -1.44 5.92
N LYS A 286 -8.25 -1.50 4.59
CA LYS A 286 -8.93 -2.59 3.87
C LYS A 286 -8.18 -3.91 4.02
N PHE A 287 -6.85 -3.88 3.85
CA PHE A 287 -6.02 -5.09 3.95
C PHE A 287 -6.00 -5.68 5.36
N LYS A 288 -6.01 -4.85 6.41
CA LYS A 288 -6.01 -5.35 7.79
C LYS A 288 -7.34 -5.91 8.28
N ALA A 289 -8.40 -5.91 7.46
CA ALA A 289 -9.78 -6.20 7.90
C ALA A 289 -9.93 -7.52 8.67
N TYR A 290 -9.11 -8.53 8.36
CA TYR A 290 -9.12 -9.84 9.00
C TYR A 290 -8.02 -10.05 10.06
N MET A 291 -7.16 -9.06 10.30
CA MET A 291 -6.05 -9.10 11.26
C MET A 291 -6.49 -8.60 12.65
N ASN A 292 -7.38 -9.35 13.29
CA ASN A 292 -8.02 -8.94 14.55
C ASN A 292 -7.38 -9.54 15.82
N LYS A 293 -6.42 -10.46 15.67
CA LYS A 293 -5.81 -11.23 16.77
C LYS A 293 -4.28 -11.31 16.63
N PRO A 294 -3.52 -10.42 17.29
CA PRO A 294 -3.97 -9.22 18.00
C PRO A 294 -4.44 -8.15 17.01
N ALA A 295 -5.22 -7.18 17.49
CA ALA A 295 -5.69 -6.08 16.65
C ALA A 295 -4.54 -5.13 16.28
N LEU A 296 -4.33 -4.92 14.99
CA LEU A 296 -3.32 -4.00 14.46
C LEU A 296 -3.82 -2.54 14.45
N SER A 297 -3.11 -1.63 15.09
CA SER A 297 -3.42 -0.19 15.05
C SER A 297 -2.55 0.55 14.03
N ILE A 298 -3.21 1.35 13.19
CA ILE A 298 -2.59 2.19 12.16
C ILE A 298 -3.08 3.63 12.39
N ALA A 299 -2.15 4.58 12.47
CA ALA A 299 -2.46 6.01 12.61
C ALA A 299 -2.15 6.78 11.33
N LEU A 300 -2.87 7.88 11.12
CA LEU A 300 -2.66 8.82 10.02
C LEU A 300 -2.24 10.19 10.55
N VAL A 301 -1.12 10.73 10.05
CA VAL A 301 -0.62 12.06 10.45
C VAL A 301 -0.44 12.97 9.23
N THR A 302 -1.40 13.87 9.02
CA THR A 302 -1.40 14.81 7.89
C THR A 302 -1.83 16.22 8.31
N GLY A 303 -1.63 17.21 7.44
CA GLY A 303 -2.01 18.60 7.68
C GLY A 303 -3.48 18.94 7.42
N GLY A 304 -3.96 20.02 8.01
CA GLY A 304 -5.27 20.61 7.67
C GLY A 304 -6.49 19.98 8.35
N GLN A 305 -6.30 19.16 9.39
CA GLN A 305 -7.37 18.77 10.32
C GLN A 305 -7.07 19.33 11.72
N HIS A 306 -8.06 19.95 12.36
CA HIS A 306 -7.97 20.30 13.78
C HIS A 306 -8.14 19.03 14.61
N VAL A 307 -7.01 18.36 14.88
CA VAL A 307 -6.98 17.19 15.77
C VAL A 307 -6.60 17.63 17.17
N ASP A 308 -7.34 17.14 18.17
CA ASP A 308 -7.00 17.34 19.58
C ASP A 308 -5.61 16.76 19.86
N PRO A 309 -4.63 17.57 20.31
CA PRO A 309 -3.26 17.11 20.58
C PRO A 309 -3.18 15.87 21.47
N ARG A 310 -4.04 15.77 22.49
CA ARG A 310 -4.03 14.62 23.42
C ARG A 310 -4.54 13.36 22.75
N LYS A 311 -5.53 13.48 21.86
CA LYS A 311 -6.05 12.34 21.09
C LYS A 311 -5.02 11.85 20.09
N GLN A 312 -4.35 12.77 19.39
CA GLN A 312 -3.30 12.44 18.44
C GLN A 312 -2.11 11.76 19.13
N GLU A 313 -1.68 12.28 20.28
CA GLU A 313 -0.63 11.66 21.10
C GLU A 313 -1.02 10.23 21.51
N ALA A 314 -2.21 10.04 22.08
CA ALA A 314 -2.69 8.72 22.48
C ALA A 314 -2.80 7.75 21.31
N GLU A 315 -3.20 8.23 20.13
CA GLU A 315 -3.29 7.43 18.90
C GLU A 315 -1.92 7.03 18.36
N LEU A 316 -0.93 7.92 18.42
CA LEU A 316 0.44 7.62 17.99
C LEU A 316 1.13 6.65 18.94
N MET A 317 0.96 6.84 20.25
CA MET A 317 1.56 5.99 21.27
C MET A 317 1.04 4.54 21.27
N ARG A 318 -0.15 4.30 20.71
CA ARG A 318 -0.74 2.95 20.58
C ARG A 318 -0.53 2.30 19.21
N SER A 319 -0.12 3.05 18.19
CA SER A 319 -0.10 2.57 16.81
C SER A 319 1.21 1.92 16.43
N GLN A 320 1.11 0.79 15.75
CA GLN A 320 2.27 0.04 15.26
C GLN A 320 2.72 0.53 13.90
N ILE A 321 1.77 1.00 13.08
CA ILE A 321 2.05 1.59 11.77
C ILE A 321 1.59 3.04 11.78
N VAL A 322 2.44 3.93 11.27
CA VAL A 322 2.08 5.33 11.04
C VAL A 322 2.25 5.65 9.57
N VAL A 323 1.17 6.12 8.95
CA VAL A 323 1.18 6.72 7.61
C VAL A 323 1.15 8.23 7.78
N ALA A 324 2.07 8.96 7.15
CA ALA A 324 2.16 10.39 7.40
C ALA A 324 2.78 11.19 6.26
N THR A 325 2.45 12.49 6.22
CA THR A 325 3.26 13.45 5.46
C THR A 325 4.52 13.81 6.25
N THR A 326 5.67 13.89 5.57
CA THR A 326 7.00 14.08 6.17
C THR A 326 7.05 15.18 7.23
N MET A 327 6.61 16.39 6.90
CA MET A 327 6.67 17.55 7.80
C MET A 327 5.80 17.36 9.06
N HIS A 328 4.59 16.81 8.91
CA HIS A 328 3.68 16.63 10.04
C HIS A 328 4.15 15.50 10.95
N PHE A 329 4.73 14.43 10.38
CA PHE A 329 5.37 13.39 11.19
C PHE A 329 6.56 13.94 11.96
N PHE A 330 7.44 14.71 11.30
CA PHE A 330 8.60 15.33 11.94
C PHE A 330 8.18 16.19 13.15
N ASN A 331 7.15 17.01 12.99
CA ASN A 331 6.60 17.83 14.06
C ASN A 331 5.98 16.98 15.19
N ALA A 332 5.21 15.94 14.86
CA ALA A 332 4.64 15.02 15.85
C ALA A 332 5.72 14.25 16.63
N MET A 333 6.76 13.79 15.94
CA MET A 333 7.92 13.12 16.52
C MET A 333 8.61 14.01 17.56
N ILE A 334 8.87 15.28 17.24
CA ILE A 334 9.48 16.23 18.19
C ILE A 334 8.52 16.48 19.36
N LYS A 335 7.26 16.78 19.05
CA LYS A 335 6.28 17.21 20.05
C LYS A 335 5.98 16.12 21.08
N TYR A 336 5.78 14.88 20.62
CA TYR A 336 5.37 13.75 21.46
C TYR A 336 6.51 12.80 21.83
N HIS A 337 7.75 13.11 21.45
CA HIS A 337 8.94 12.33 21.80
C HIS A 337 8.82 10.85 21.41
N LEU A 338 8.37 10.59 20.17
CA LEU A 338 8.13 9.24 19.67
C LEU A 338 9.44 8.41 19.66
N SER A 339 9.35 7.16 20.13
CA SER A 339 10.48 6.23 20.13
C SER A 339 10.57 5.43 18.84
N PHE A 340 11.79 5.34 18.30
CA PHE A 340 12.12 4.51 17.14
C PHE A 340 12.85 3.21 17.52
N ASN A 341 12.93 2.90 18.82
CA ASN A 341 13.68 1.75 19.32
C ASN A 341 13.20 0.42 18.74
N ASN A 342 11.94 0.35 18.33
CA ASN A 342 11.29 -0.84 17.80
C ASN A 342 11.06 -0.80 16.28
N LEU A 343 11.44 0.29 15.59
CA LEU A 343 11.14 0.47 14.18
C LEU A 343 11.80 -0.65 13.34
N LEU A 344 10.97 -1.34 12.54
CA LEU A 344 11.35 -2.41 11.61
C LEU A 344 11.35 -1.90 10.17
N PHE A 345 10.36 -1.08 9.81
CA PHE A 345 10.19 -0.58 8.45
C PHE A 345 10.27 0.94 8.38
N PHE A 346 11.05 1.42 7.41
CA PHE A 346 11.05 2.80 6.97
C PHE A 346 10.73 2.86 5.48
N ILE A 347 9.51 3.28 5.15
CA ILE A 347 8.99 3.27 3.79
C ILE A 347 8.85 4.71 3.30
N LEU A 348 9.39 4.99 2.12
CA LEU A 348 9.20 6.25 1.40
C LEU A 348 8.43 5.96 0.11
N ASP A 349 7.16 6.36 0.04
CA ASP A 349 6.37 6.26 -1.20
C ASP A 349 6.41 7.56 -1.99
N GLU A 350 6.34 7.45 -3.32
CA GLU A 350 6.57 8.54 -4.28
C GLU A 350 7.84 9.35 -3.93
N ALA A 351 8.95 8.60 -3.72
CA ALA A 351 10.19 9.14 -3.19
C ALA A 351 10.76 10.29 -4.03
N ASP A 352 10.60 10.28 -5.35
CA ASP A 352 11.00 11.38 -6.23
C ASP A 352 10.38 12.72 -5.79
N LYS A 353 9.09 12.75 -5.47
CA LYS A 353 8.40 13.94 -4.96
C LYS A 353 8.82 14.32 -3.55
N LEU A 354 9.13 13.33 -2.71
CA LEU A 354 9.61 13.55 -1.35
C LEU A 354 10.96 14.29 -1.31
N VAL A 355 11.75 14.17 -2.37
CA VAL A 355 13.09 14.76 -2.49
C VAL A 355 13.09 16.06 -3.31
N GLU A 356 12.06 16.32 -4.13
CA GLU A 356 11.89 17.59 -4.88
C GLU A 356 11.56 18.79 -3.98
N ASP A 357 10.83 18.59 -2.88
CA ASP A 357 10.60 19.62 -1.86
C ASP A 357 11.82 19.71 -0.90
N ASP A 358 12.03 20.85 -0.23
CA ASP A 358 13.06 21.03 0.85
C ASP A 358 12.99 19.97 1.99
N ALA A 359 12.00 19.08 1.93
CA ALA A 359 11.71 17.92 2.78
C ALA A 359 12.85 16.89 2.91
N ASN A 360 13.85 16.89 2.01
CA ASN A 360 14.99 15.97 2.11
C ASN A 360 15.75 16.15 3.45
N ASN A 361 15.77 17.39 3.97
CA ASN A 361 16.36 17.69 5.27
C ASN A 361 15.56 17.03 6.41
N GLU A 362 14.23 17.03 6.34
CA GLU A 362 13.37 16.40 7.34
C GLU A 362 13.47 14.87 7.33
N ILE A 363 13.54 14.24 6.15
CA ILE A 363 13.70 12.79 6.03
C ILE A 363 14.99 12.35 6.73
N MET A 364 16.11 13.03 6.45
CA MET A 364 17.38 12.74 7.11
C MET A 364 17.34 13.03 8.62
N LYS A 365 16.65 14.08 9.07
CA LYS A 365 16.46 14.34 10.51
C LYS A 365 15.64 13.24 11.21
N ILE A 366 14.63 12.68 10.54
CA ILE A 366 13.87 11.52 11.04
C ILE A 366 14.81 10.30 11.08
N TYR A 367 15.46 9.99 9.97
CA TYR A 367 16.35 8.82 9.85
C TYR A 367 17.48 8.84 10.88
N ASN A 368 18.12 9.99 11.11
CA ASN A 368 19.20 10.14 12.09
C ASN A 368 18.76 9.93 13.55
N ARG A 369 17.45 9.88 13.84
CA ARG A 369 16.92 9.51 15.16
C ARG A 369 16.60 8.02 15.29
N ILE A 370 16.63 7.28 14.20
CA ILE A 370 16.49 5.83 14.22
C ILE A 370 17.81 5.24 14.76
N PRO A 371 17.79 4.43 15.83
CA PRO A 371 19.01 3.88 16.41
C PRO A 371 19.78 3.02 15.40
N ALA A 372 21.09 3.25 15.27
CA ALA A 372 21.99 2.40 14.48
C ALA A 372 22.05 1.00 15.12
N ARG A 373 21.23 0.07 14.64
CA ARG A 373 21.23 -1.32 15.13
C ARG A 373 22.46 -2.03 14.60
N ASN A 374 23.49 -2.16 15.44
CA ASN A 374 24.67 -2.96 15.14
C ASN A 374 24.29 -4.42 14.92
N ALA A 375 24.70 -4.96 13.76
CA ALA A 375 24.47 -6.33 13.28
C ALA A 375 25.03 -7.45 14.20
N ALA A 376 25.70 -7.10 15.29
CA ALA A 376 26.33 -8.06 16.19
C ALA A 376 25.37 -8.68 17.22
N ASN A 377 24.22 -8.06 17.53
CA ASN A 377 23.38 -8.46 18.68
C ASN A 377 21.85 -8.19 18.53
N SER A 378 21.33 -7.87 17.34
CA SER A 378 19.92 -7.48 17.13
C SER A 378 19.20 -8.47 16.22
N GLU A 379 18.09 -9.04 16.69
CA GLU A 379 17.30 -10.07 15.99
C GLU A 379 16.61 -9.56 14.70
N PHE A 380 16.46 -8.23 14.54
CA PHE A 380 15.90 -7.59 13.35
C PHE A 380 16.63 -6.28 13.02
N ARG A 381 17.08 -6.13 11.78
CA ARG A 381 17.64 -4.89 11.19
C ARG A 381 16.49 -4.00 10.68
N LEU A 382 16.71 -2.68 10.61
CA LEU A 382 15.80 -1.77 9.91
C LEU A 382 15.79 -2.10 8.41
N GLN A 383 14.61 -2.32 7.87
CA GLN A 383 14.38 -2.50 6.44
C GLN A 383 13.85 -1.21 5.83
N THR A 384 14.60 -0.65 4.89
CA THR A 384 14.24 0.59 4.20
C THR A 384 13.73 0.26 2.80
N CYS A 385 12.55 0.79 2.42
CA CYS A 385 12.04 0.62 1.06
C CYS A 385 11.65 1.96 0.44
N LEU A 386 12.12 2.23 -0.78
CA LEU A 386 11.74 3.41 -1.56
C LEU A 386 10.92 2.96 -2.76
N PHE A 387 9.74 3.56 -2.90
CA PHE A 387 8.85 3.37 -4.02
C PHE A 387 8.76 4.69 -4.77
N SER A 388 8.98 4.66 -6.07
CA SER A 388 9.02 5.88 -6.87
C SER A 388 8.55 5.65 -8.29
N ALA A 389 8.10 6.71 -8.96
CA ALA A 389 7.92 6.66 -10.40
C ALA A 389 9.27 6.67 -11.13
N THR A 390 10.34 7.16 -10.51
CA THR A 390 11.71 7.19 -11.05
C THR A 390 12.75 6.94 -9.95
N LEU A 391 13.74 6.09 -10.21
CA LEU A 391 14.86 5.85 -9.28
C LEU A 391 16.20 6.44 -9.77
N HIS A 392 16.24 6.97 -10.99
CA HIS A 392 17.46 7.41 -11.65
C HIS A 392 17.83 8.87 -11.37
N SER A 393 17.08 9.58 -10.53
CA SER A 393 17.40 10.96 -10.18
C SER A 393 18.61 11.00 -9.23
N PRO A 394 19.54 11.98 -9.38
CA PRO A 394 20.70 12.09 -8.51
C PRO A 394 20.34 12.18 -7.03
N ALA A 395 19.25 12.88 -6.71
CA ALA A 395 18.82 13.10 -5.34
C ALA A 395 18.22 11.83 -4.70
N ILE A 396 17.51 11.00 -5.46
CA ILE A 396 17.04 9.68 -4.98
C ILE A 396 18.21 8.74 -4.76
N ARG A 397 19.20 8.79 -5.66
CA ARG A 397 20.41 8.00 -5.51
C ARG A 397 21.17 8.38 -4.24
N GLU A 398 21.43 9.66 -4.03
CA GLU A 398 22.10 10.17 -2.82
C GLU A 398 21.33 9.79 -1.54
N LEU A 399 20.00 9.94 -1.54
CA LEU A 399 19.17 9.51 -0.42
C LEU A 399 19.30 8.00 -0.19
N SER A 400 19.15 7.19 -1.23
CA SER A 400 19.22 5.72 -1.13
C SER A 400 20.58 5.23 -0.61
N GLU A 401 21.68 5.85 -1.05
CA GLU A 401 23.04 5.55 -0.58
C GLU A 401 23.22 5.94 0.90
N ALA A 402 22.45 6.91 1.41
CA ALA A 402 22.50 7.35 2.80
C ALA A 402 21.65 6.51 3.77
N ILE A 403 20.48 6.01 3.33
CA ILE A 403 19.48 5.38 4.23
C ILE A 403 19.24 3.88 4.01
N CYS A 404 19.75 3.31 2.92
CA CYS A 404 19.63 1.88 2.62
C CYS A 404 20.97 1.15 2.81
N HIS A 405 20.91 -0.16 3.02
CA HIS A 405 22.07 -1.04 3.08
C HIS A 405 21.92 -2.20 2.10
N ASP A 406 22.72 -2.16 1.03
CA ASP A 406 22.70 -3.11 -0.09
C ASP A 406 21.27 -3.36 -0.64
N PRO A 407 20.55 -2.31 -1.07
CA PRO A 407 19.17 -2.46 -1.52
C PRO A 407 19.08 -3.21 -2.85
N LEU A 408 18.01 -3.99 -3.00
CA LEU A 408 17.64 -4.61 -4.27
C LEU A 408 16.93 -3.60 -5.16
N TRP A 409 17.44 -3.45 -6.37
CA TRP A 409 16.90 -2.54 -7.37
C TRP A 409 15.93 -3.29 -8.28
N VAL A 410 14.67 -2.87 -8.25
CA VAL A 410 13.61 -3.41 -9.10
C VAL A 410 13.09 -2.28 -9.98
N ASP A 411 13.55 -2.25 -11.23
CA ASP A 411 13.12 -1.26 -12.21
C ASP A 411 12.14 -1.88 -13.21
N LEU A 412 10.84 -1.80 -12.88
CA LEU A 412 9.75 -2.27 -13.74
C LEU A 412 9.40 -1.27 -14.84
N LYS A 413 10.02 -0.08 -14.83
CA LYS A 413 9.96 0.86 -15.93
C LYS A 413 11.09 0.66 -16.94
N GLY A 414 12.21 0.07 -16.52
CA GLY A 414 13.47 0.21 -17.23
C GLY A 414 13.91 1.68 -17.36
N ARG A 415 15.04 1.93 -18.03
CA ARG A 415 15.39 3.29 -18.48
C ARG A 415 14.26 3.81 -19.36
N ASP A 416 13.50 4.80 -18.89
CA ASP A 416 12.48 5.57 -19.61
C ASP A 416 11.95 4.88 -20.88
N TYR A 417 11.32 3.71 -20.71
CA TYR A 417 10.93 2.87 -21.83
C TYR A 417 9.55 3.29 -22.35
N VAL A 418 9.51 3.69 -23.61
CA VAL A 418 8.26 3.71 -24.38
C VAL A 418 7.89 2.25 -24.65
N PRO A 419 6.70 1.75 -24.26
CA PRO A 419 6.30 0.40 -24.62
C PRO A 419 6.35 0.21 -26.13
N ASP A 420 6.90 -0.91 -26.63
CA ASP A 420 6.98 -1.20 -28.09
C ASP A 420 5.61 -1.07 -28.81
N GLN A 421 4.52 -1.21 -28.05
CA GLN A 421 3.14 -1.11 -28.54
C GLN A 421 2.65 0.35 -28.70
N VAL A 422 3.44 1.36 -28.32
CA VAL A 422 3.10 2.78 -28.46
C VAL A 422 3.75 3.33 -29.72
N GLN A 423 2.93 3.51 -30.74
CA GLN A 423 3.31 4.27 -31.93
C GLN A 423 3.18 5.76 -31.65
N GLN A 424 4.12 6.54 -32.15
CA GLN A 424 4.18 7.97 -31.91
C GLN A 424 4.43 8.70 -33.20
N CYS A 425 3.86 9.89 -33.30
CA CYS A 425 4.16 10.78 -34.40
C CYS A 425 3.95 12.24 -33.99
N VAL A 426 4.64 13.14 -34.68
CA VAL A 426 4.58 14.58 -34.44
C VAL A 426 4.04 15.30 -35.66
N TYR A 427 3.22 16.32 -35.44
CA TYR A 427 2.81 17.26 -36.47
C TYR A 427 3.30 18.66 -36.05
N TYR A 428 4.22 19.20 -36.84
CA TYR A 428 4.74 20.54 -36.63
C TYR A 428 3.78 21.57 -37.22
N VAL A 429 3.13 22.32 -36.35
CA VAL A 429 2.19 23.38 -36.73
C VAL A 429 3.00 24.62 -37.09
N ASP A 430 3.05 24.96 -38.38
CA ASP A 430 3.55 26.25 -38.85
C ASP A 430 2.47 26.97 -39.64
N VAL A 431 1.86 27.97 -39.02
CA VAL A 431 0.82 28.82 -39.61
C VAL A 431 1.30 29.68 -40.79
N ARG A 432 2.61 29.64 -41.12
CA ARG A 432 3.17 30.27 -42.33
C ARG A 432 3.45 29.25 -43.43
N ASP A 433 3.36 27.96 -43.14
CA ASP A 433 3.49 26.91 -44.15
C ASP A 433 2.17 26.80 -44.92
N THR A 434 2.22 27.30 -46.17
CA THR A 434 1.07 27.28 -47.07
C THR A 434 0.53 25.88 -47.36
N ALA A 435 1.35 24.82 -47.21
CA ALA A 435 0.90 23.46 -47.40
C ALA A 435 -0.12 23.01 -46.34
N GLN A 436 -0.13 23.66 -45.17
CA GLN A 436 -1.02 23.33 -44.05
C GLN A 436 -2.33 24.13 -44.06
N TYR A 437 -2.46 25.15 -44.91
CA TYR A 437 -3.59 26.11 -44.86
C TYR A 437 -4.95 25.49 -45.14
N HIS A 438 -5.01 24.29 -45.73
CA HIS A 438 -6.26 23.58 -45.98
C HIS A 438 -6.89 22.99 -44.70
N HIS A 439 -6.11 22.88 -43.62
CA HIS A 439 -6.50 22.22 -42.38
C HIS A 439 -7.12 23.18 -41.34
N TYR A 440 -6.89 24.49 -41.48
CA TYR A 440 -7.37 25.47 -40.53
C TYR A 440 -7.56 26.85 -41.16
N ASP A 441 -8.57 27.57 -40.67
CA ASP A 441 -8.72 29.01 -40.89
C ASP A 441 -8.17 29.78 -39.67
N ILE A 442 -7.03 30.45 -39.84
CA ILE A 442 -6.39 31.26 -38.78
C ILE A 442 -7.24 32.47 -38.35
N GLN A 443 -8.24 32.87 -39.14
CA GLN A 443 -9.15 33.96 -38.80
C GLN A 443 -10.32 33.49 -37.92
N ALA A 444 -10.55 32.17 -37.84
CA ALA A 444 -11.59 31.57 -37.01
C ALA A 444 -11.10 31.26 -35.58
N CYS A 445 -12.03 30.88 -34.70
CA CYS A 445 -11.74 30.32 -33.38
C CYS A 445 -11.10 31.25 -32.34
N GLU A 446 -11.05 32.58 -32.57
CA GLU A 446 -10.53 33.57 -31.62
C GLU A 446 -11.16 33.47 -30.22
N GLU A 447 -12.48 33.22 -30.18
CA GLU A 447 -13.26 33.11 -28.94
C GLU A 447 -12.87 31.92 -28.05
N PHE A 448 -12.08 30.98 -28.57
CA PHE A 448 -11.64 29.76 -27.90
C PHE A 448 -10.15 29.79 -27.52
N THR A 449 -9.48 30.94 -27.55
CA THR A 449 -8.08 31.06 -27.11
C THR A 449 -7.97 31.56 -25.66
N ASP A 450 -6.76 31.51 -25.11
CA ASP A 450 -6.44 31.87 -23.73
C ASP A 450 -6.41 33.40 -23.48
N LYS A 451 -6.70 34.19 -24.51
CA LYS A 451 -6.74 35.66 -24.50
C LYS A 451 -5.41 36.32 -24.10
N VAL A 452 -4.29 35.61 -24.15
CA VAL A 452 -2.95 36.20 -23.94
C VAL A 452 -2.67 37.29 -24.98
N HIS A 453 -3.21 37.11 -26.18
CA HIS A 453 -3.06 38.02 -27.32
C HIS A 453 -4.29 38.92 -27.50
N ALA A 454 -5.07 39.19 -26.45
CA ALA A 454 -6.24 40.05 -26.54
C ALA A 454 -5.87 41.41 -27.17
N GLY A 455 -6.48 41.75 -28.30
CA GLY A 455 -6.20 42.96 -29.07
C GLY A 455 -5.22 42.77 -30.25
N VAL A 456 -4.66 41.57 -30.44
CA VAL A 456 -3.88 41.23 -31.64
C VAL A 456 -4.85 40.77 -32.73
N THR A 457 -4.84 41.47 -33.87
CA THR A 457 -5.67 41.10 -35.03
C THR A 457 -4.89 40.16 -35.94
N VAL A 458 -5.32 38.90 -36.04
CA VAL A 458 -4.71 37.92 -36.96
C VAL A 458 -5.24 38.14 -38.38
N GLY A 459 -4.39 38.69 -39.23
CA GLY A 459 -4.65 38.84 -40.67
C GLY A 459 -4.52 37.52 -41.45
N LYS A 460 -4.70 37.58 -42.77
CA LYS A 460 -4.48 36.41 -43.67
C LYS A 460 -3.01 36.00 -43.79
N ARG A 461 -2.10 36.93 -43.47
CA ARG A 461 -0.67 36.68 -43.35
C ARG A 461 -0.28 37.08 -41.94
N VAL A 462 0.52 36.25 -41.30
CA VAL A 462 1.04 36.48 -39.95
C VAL A 462 2.52 36.80 -40.06
N GLU A 463 2.92 37.94 -39.50
CA GLU A 463 4.28 38.45 -39.59
C GLU A 463 4.91 38.57 -38.20
N THR A 464 4.15 39.07 -37.23
CA THR A 464 4.67 39.28 -35.88
C THR A 464 4.65 38.01 -35.05
N ARG A 465 5.53 37.93 -34.05
CA ARG A 465 5.59 36.78 -33.13
C ARG A 465 4.28 36.57 -32.36
N GLU A 466 3.59 37.65 -32.02
CA GLU A 466 2.29 37.62 -31.33
C GLU A 466 1.18 37.09 -32.26
N GLU A 467 1.14 37.54 -33.52
CA GLU A 467 0.20 37.03 -34.54
C GLU A 467 0.42 35.55 -34.81
N VAL A 468 1.68 35.12 -34.96
CA VAL A 468 2.03 33.71 -35.20
C VAL A 468 1.59 32.84 -34.02
N SER A 469 1.82 33.30 -32.78
CA SER A 469 1.40 32.60 -31.57
C SER A 469 -0.12 32.47 -31.48
N GLU A 470 -0.87 33.56 -31.66
CA GLU A 470 -2.33 33.54 -31.64
C GLU A 470 -2.91 32.66 -32.76
N ALA A 471 -2.39 32.80 -33.98
CA ALA A 471 -2.82 31.98 -35.11
C ALA A 471 -2.53 30.48 -34.88
N THR A 472 -1.40 30.14 -34.24
CA THR A 472 -1.05 28.75 -33.95
C THR A 472 -2.04 28.13 -32.96
N LYS A 473 -2.44 28.86 -31.92
CA LYS A 473 -3.49 28.39 -30.98
C LYS A 473 -4.80 28.09 -31.69
N ARG A 474 -5.23 28.98 -32.60
CA ARG A 474 -6.44 28.80 -33.43
C ARG A 474 -6.33 27.61 -34.38
N ALA A 475 -5.15 27.40 -34.97
CA ALA A 475 -4.87 26.29 -35.86
C ALA A 475 -4.92 24.94 -35.11
N LYS A 476 -4.27 24.85 -33.94
CA LYS A 476 -4.25 23.63 -33.11
C LYS A 476 -5.65 23.14 -32.75
N LEU A 477 -6.59 24.04 -32.42
CA LEU A 477 -7.99 23.67 -32.14
C LEU A 477 -8.63 22.94 -33.32
N GLN A 478 -8.48 23.48 -34.53
CA GLN A 478 -9.04 22.92 -35.76
C GLN A 478 -8.36 21.60 -36.15
N LEU A 479 -7.04 21.52 -35.99
CA LEU A 479 -6.27 20.30 -36.24
C LEU A 479 -6.71 19.14 -35.36
N VAL A 480 -7.02 19.38 -34.07
CA VAL A 480 -7.57 18.32 -33.19
C VAL A 480 -8.84 17.73 -33.79
N LYS A 481 -9.79 18.57 -34.20
CA LYS A 481 -11.03 18.11 -34.83
C LYS A 481 -10.73 17.29 -36.08
N GLU A 482 -9.85 17.78 -36.94
CA GLU A 482 -9.53 17.12 -38.20
C GLU A 482 -8.82 15.77 -38.00
N LEU A 483 -7.92 15.66 -37.02
CA LEU A 483 -7.30 14.39 -36.63
C LEU A 483 -8.34 13.38 -36.13
N ILE A 484 -9.28 13.83 -35.30
CA ILE A 484 -10.38 13.02 -34.77
C ILE A 484 -11.26 12.48 -35.91
N ASP A 485 -11.57 13.31 -36.91
CA ASP A 485 -12.36 12.95 -38.07
C ASP A 485 -11.59 11.99 -39.01
N LYS A 486 -10.38 12.38 -39.41
CA LYS A 486 -9.53 11.67 -40.38
C LYS A 486 -9.20 10.25 -39.91
N TYR A 487 -8.85 10.10 -38.63
CA TYR A 487 -8.50 8.79 -38.08
C TYR A 487 -9.69 8.05 -37.46
N GLN A 488 -10.89 8.63 -37.49
CA GLN A 488 -12.11 8.04 -36.94
C GLN A 488 -11.93 7.60 -35.48
N MET A 489 -11.38 8.47 -34.65
CA MET A 489 -10.99 8.12 -33.28
C MET A 489 -12.21 7.88 -32.39
N GLU A 490 -12.60 6.64 -32.12
CA GLU A 490 -13.79 6.34 -31.28
C GLU A 490 -13.61 6.65 -29.79
N ARG A 491 -12.37 6.60 -29.31
CA ARG A 491 -11.99 6.97 -27.94
C ARG A 491 -10.64 7.63 -27.99
N VAL A 492 -10.53 8.84 -27.47
CA VAL A 492 -9.29 9.60 -27.45
C VAL A 492 -9.16 10.39 -26.17
N VAL A 493 -7.94 10.43 -25.63
CA VAL A 493 -7.56 11.35 -24.56
C VAL A 493 -6.73 12.47 -25.14
N ILE A 494 -7.08 13.70 -24.77
CA ILE A 494 -6.41 14.91 -25.21
C ILE A 494 -5.78 15.60 -24.01
N PHE A 495 -4.47 15.75 -24.05
CA PHE A 495 -3.72 16.44 -23.00
C PHE A 495 -3.49 17.90 -23.34
N CYS A 496 -3.92 18.78 -22.43
CA CYS A 496 -3.66 20.21 -22.47
C CYS A 496 -2.79 20.62 -21.28
N ARG A 497 -2.03 21.71 -21.41
CA ARG A 497 -1.16 22.20 -20.34
C ARG A 497 -1.94 22.84 -19.19
N THR A 498 -2.96 23.65 -19.49
CA THR A 498 -3.72 24.38 -18.46
C THR A 498 -5.20 23.98 -18.43
N ASN A 499 -5.88 24.25 -17.31
CA ASN A 499 -7.33 24.04 -17.22
C ASN A 499 -8.11 24.95 -18.19
N LEU A 500 -7.60 26.17 -18.45
CA LEU A 500 -8.20 27.09 -19.41
C LEU A 500 -8.17 26.51 -20.82
N ASP A 501 -7.05 25.92 -21.23
CA ASP A 501 -6.94 25.24 -22.53
C ASP A 501 -7.91 24.06 -22.62
N CYS A 502 -8.11 23.32 -21.53
CA CYS A 502 -9.10 22.23 -21.50
C CYS A 502 -10.52 22.76 -21.74
N ASP A 503 -10.92 23.80 -21.01
CA ASP A 503 -12.26 24.38 -21.11
C ASP A 503 -12.49 25.07 -22.47
N ASN A 504 -11.46 25.66 -23.04
CA ASN A 504 -11.45 26.24 -24.38
C ASN A 504 -11.65 25.17 -25.46
N LEU A 505 -10.87 24.08 -25.40
CA LEU A 505 -10.99 22.96 -26.33
C LEU A 505 -12.36 22.26 -26.21
N GLU A 506 -12.87 22.06 -25.00
CA GLU A 506 -14.23 21.52 -24.77
C GLU A 506 -15.28 22.40 -25.43
N SER A 507 -15.20 23.73 -25.22
CA SER A 507 -16.16 24.68 -25.78
C SER A 507 -16.11 24.70 -27.31
N TYR A 508 -14.91 24.63 -27.89
CA TYR A 508 -14.71 24.51 -29.33
C TYR A 508 -15.32 23.22 -29.90
N LEU A 509 -14.98 22.05 -29.33
CA LEU A 509 -15.47 20.75 -29.80
C LEU A 509 -16.99 20.61 -29.65
N VAL A 510 -17.56 21.09 -28.55
CA VAL A 510 -19.02 21.12 -28.35
C VAL A 510 -19.70 21.99 -29.40
N LYS A 511 -19.20 23.20 -29.67
CA LYS A 511 -19.76 24.07 -30.70
C LYS A 511 -19.62 23.47 -32.09
N ALA A 512 -18.43 22.98 -32.44
CA ALA A 512 -18.14 22.37 -33.73
C ALA A 512 -18.94 21.08 -33.98
N GLY A 513 -19.28 20.34 -32.92
CA GLY A 513 -20.05 19.11 -32.98
C GLY A 513 -21.56 19.29 -32.82
N HIS A 514 -22.05 20.53 -32.74
CA HIS A 514 -23.45 20.87 -32.42
C HIS A 514 -23.98 20.14 -31.17
N GLY A 515 -23.09 19.98 -30.18
CA GLY A 515 -23.39 19.25 -28.95
C GLY A 515 -23.78 20.15 -27.79
N THR A 516 -23.95 19.53 -26.63
CA THR A 516 -24.18 20.19 -25.34
C THR A 516 -23.08 19.81 -24.35
N LYS A 517 -22.70 20.76 -23.48
CA LYS A 517 -21.77 20.45 -22.38
C LYS A 517 -22.45 19.48 -21.42
N LEU A 518 -21.73 18.41 -21.05
CA LEU A 518 -22.23 17.44 -20.10
C LEU A 518 -22.36 18.07 -18.70
N ASN A 519 -23.54 17.89 -18.10
CA ASN A 519 -23.84 18.38 -16.76
C ASN A 519 -24.11 17.19 -15.82
N PRO A 520 -23.28 16.99 -14.78
CA PRO A 520 -23.48 15.91 -13.80
C PRO A 520 -24.85 15.96 -13.09
N ARG A 521 -25.47 17.15 -13.01
CA ARG A 521 -26.76 17.37 -12.32
C ARG A 521 -27.97 17.27 -13.25
N ALA A 522 -27.75 17.17 -14.55
CA ALA A 522 -28.80 17.03 -15.56
C ALA A 522 -28.25 16.22 -16.75
N PRO A 523 -28.18 14.88 -16.64
CA PRO A 523 -27.60 14.01 -17.68
C PRO A 523 -28.47 13.89 -18.96
N ALA A 524 -29.35 14.86 -19.22
CA ALA A 524 -30.25 14.84 -20.37
C ALA A 524 -29.50 15.21 -21.66
N ALA A 525 -29.38 14.20 -22.53
CA ALA A 525 -28.80 14.22 -23.88
C ALA A 525 -27.28 14.42 -23.95
N ILE A 526 -26.55 13.29 -23.91
CA ILE A 526 -25.25 13.17 -24.56
C ILE A 526 -25.50 13.38 -26.07
N GLY A 527 -25.21 14.58 -26.56
CA GLY A 527 -25.46 14.96 -27.95
C GLY A 527 -24.25 15.64 -28.57
N GLY A 528 -24.04 15.39 -29.86
CA GLY A 528 -23.00 16.01 -30.68
C GLY A 528 -21.92 15.04 -31.15
N VAL A 529 -21.32 15.35 -32.31
CA VAL A 529 -20.33 14.49 -33.00
C VAL A 529 -19.03 14.33 -32.18
N TYR A 530 -18.72 15.32 -31.35
CA TYR A 530 -17.53 15.38 -30.50
C TYR A 530 -17.90 15.41 -29.01
N SER A 531 -18.75 14.47 -28.57
CA SER A 531 -19.07 14.29 -27.14
C SER A 531 -17.79 14.25 -26.32
N CYS A 532 -17.62 15.20 -25.40
CA CYS A 532 -16.40 15.37 -24.64
C CYS A 532 -16.65 15.71 -23.17
N VAL A 533 -15.67 15.39 -22.34
CA VAL A 533 -15.63 15.75 -20.92
C VAL A 533 -14.25 16.26 -20.55
N VAL A 534 -14.21 17.23 -19.63
CA VAL A 534 -12.96 17.74 -19.08
C VAL A 534 -12.72 17.20 -17.68
N LEU A 535 -11.51 16.68 -17.49
CA LEU A 535 -10.96 16.25 -16.23
C LEU A 535 -9.81 17.20 -15.85
N ALA A 536 -10.11 18.14 -14.96
CA ALA A 536 -9.21 19.22 -14.57
C ALA A 536 -9.13 19.36 -13.04
N GLY A 537 -7.99 19.77 -12.51
CA GLY A 537 -7.72 19.82 -11.06
C GLY A 537 -8.60 20.80 -10.27
N MET A 538 -9.19 21.79 -10.95
CA MET A 538 -10.12 22.76 -10.35
C MET A 538 -11.57 22.25 -10.25
N ARG A 539 -11.88 21.08 -10.83
CA ARG A 539 -13.22 20.47 -10.75
C ARG A 539 -13.40 19.72 -9.43
N ASP A 540 -14.62 19.74 -8.89
CA ASP A 540 -14.95 19.03 -7.66
C ASP A 540 -14.87 17.50 -7.83
N ALA A 541 -14.87 16.77 -6.71
CA ALA A 541 -14.68 15.32 -6.71
C ALA A 541 -15.77 14.56 -7.48
N ASP A 542 -17.03 15.01 -7.39
CA ASP A 542 -18.15 14.35 -8.05
C ASP A 542 -18.10 14.57 -9.56
N SER A 543 -17.81 15.79 -9.99
CA SER A 543 -17.60 16.13 -11.41
C SER A 543 -16.46 15.34 -12.04
N ARG A 544 -15.35 15.12 -11.30
CA ARG A 544 -14.22 14.30 -11.77
C ARG A 544 -14.61 12.82 -11.90
N ARG A 545 -15.31 12.27 -10.91
CA ARG A 545 -15.80 10.87 -10.95
C ARG A 545 -16.75 10.66 -12.12
N PHE A 546 -17.70 11.56 -12.30
CA PHE A 546 -18.66 11.52 -13.40
C PHE A 546 -17.99 11.56 -14.78
N ALA A 547 -16.98 12.42 -14.96
CA ALA A 547 -16.22 12.49 -16.21
C ALA A 547 -15.50 11.17 -16.52
N LEU A 548 -14.91 10.53 -15.49
CA LEU A 548 -14.22 9.26 -15.64
C LEU A 548 -15.16 8.11 -15.97
N GLU A 549 -16.27 7.99 -15.25
CA GLU A 549 -17.30 6.99 -15.49
C GLU A 549 -17.88 7.15 -16.90
N SER A 550 -18.25 8.37 -17.28
CA SER A 550 -18.78 8.67 -18.63
C SER A 550 -17.82 8.27 -19.74
N PHE A 551 -16.51 8.50 -19.57
CA PHE A 551 -15.51 8.11 -20.57
C PHE A 551 -15.24 6.60 -20.57
N ARG A 552 -15.16 5.98 -19.40
CA ARG A 552 -14.92 4.53 -19.23
C ARG A 552 -16.05 3.71 -19.87
N ASP A 553 -17.28 4.09 -19.60
CA ASP A 553 -18.49 3.43 -20.08
C ASP A 553 -18.74 3.68 -21.58
N GLY A 554 -17.95 4.56 -22.20
CA GLY A 554 -18.08 4.92 -23.60
C GLY A 554 -19.25 5.85 -23.89
N ALA A 555 -19.83 6.45 -22.85
CA ALA A 555 -20.86 7.47 -22.97
C ALA A 555 -20.30 8.73 -23.67
N VAL A 556 -18.99 8.98 -23.55
CA VAL A 556 -18.31 10.04 -24.30
C VAL A 556 -17.08 9.53 -25.06
N ARG A 557 -16.90 10.11 -26.24
CA ARG A 557 -15.82 9.83 -27.20
C ARG A 557 -14.46 10.44 -26.80
N VAL A 558 -14.47 11.65 -26.23
CA VAL A 558 -13.26 12.45 -26.00
C VAL A 558 -13.15 12.80 -24.52
N MET A 559 -11.99 12.52 -23.91
CA MET A 559 -11.65 13.06 -22.59
C MET A 559 -10.50 14.05 -22.72
N ILE A 560 -10.70 15.26 -22.19
CA ILE A 560 -9.71 16.34 -22.20
C ILE A 560 -9.17 16.49 -20.78
N CYS A 561 -7.86 16.53 -20.59
CA CYS A 561 -7.29 16.58 -19.25
C CYS A 561 -5.96 17.33 -19.16
N THR A 562 -5.63 17.75 -17.94
CA THR A 562 -4.29 18.23 -17.56
C THR A 562 -3.46 17.11 -16.93
N ASP A 563 -2.13 17.25 -16.92
CA ASP A 563 -1.22 16.28 -16.30
C ASP A 563 -1.56 16.00 -14.84
N VAL A 564 -1.83 17.05 -14.07
CA VAL A 564 -2.17 16.95 -12.64
C VAL A 564 -3.44 16.14 -12.43
N ALA A 565 -4.45 16.37 -13.27
CA ALA A 565 -5.72 15.69 -13.14
C ALA A 565 -5.65 14.22 -13.59
N ALA A 566 -4.84 13.92 -14.62
CA ALA A 566 -4.68 12.56 -15.15
C ALA A 566 -3.78 11.65 -14.29
N ARG A 567 -2.96 12.22 -13.38
CA ARG A 567 -2.14 11.44 -12.44
C ARG A 567 -3.02 10.65 -11.47
N GLY A 568 -2.76 9.35 -11.33
CA GLY A 568 -3.50 8.47 -10.42
C GLY A 568 -4.82 7.91 -10.97
N ILE A 569 -5.12 8.15 -12.25
CA ILE A 569 -6.34 7.64 -12.88
C ILE A 569 -6.02 6.41 -13.72
N ASP A 570 -6.76 5.33 -13.50
CA ASP A 570 -6.60 4.05 -14.22
C ASP A 570 -7.37 4.05 -15.55
N ILE A 571 -6.88 4.85 -16.50
CA ILE A 571 -7.32 4.85 -17.90
C ILE A 571 -6.09 4.56 -18.76
N ALA A 572 -5.78 3.28 -18.92
CA ALA A 572 -4.66 2.81 -19.73
C ALA A 572 -5.17 1.79 -20.77
N GLY A 573 -4.42 1.65 -21.88
CA GLY A 573 -4.83 0.83 -23.02
C GLY A 573 -5.76 1.55 -23.99
N LEU A 574 -5.64 2.87 -24.12
CA LEU A 574 -6.39 3.65 -25.11
C LEU A 574 -5.82 3.49 -26.51
N PRO A 575 -6.67 3.58 -27.56
CA PRO A 575 -6.19 3.52 -28.94
C PRO A 575 -5.51 4.83 -29.38
N PHE A 576 -5.98 5.97 -28.87
CA PHE A 576 -5.49 7.28 -29.29
C PHE A 576 -5.23 8.21 -28.11
N VAL A 577 -4.08 8.90 -28.16
CA VAL A 577 -3.76 10.08 -27.35
C VAL A 577 -3.36 11.22 -28.28
N ILE A 578 -3.85 12.42 -27.99
CA ILE A 578 -3.40 13.65 -28.63
C ILE A 578 -2.77 14.56 -27.57
N ASN A 579 -1.51 14.92 -27.76
CA ASN A 579 -0.88 15.99 -27.01
C ASN A 579 -1.19 17.31 -27.72
N PHE A 580 -2.20 18.04 -27.24
CA PHE A 580 -2.61 19.34 -27.80
C PHE A 580 -1.55 20.42 -27.56
N THR A 581 -0.92 20.36 -26.39
CA THR A 581 0.27 21.14 -26.02
C THR A 581 1.25 20.15 -25.42
N LEU A 582 2.54 20.23 -25.72
CA LEU A 582 3.52 19.40 -25.02
C LEU A 582 3.55 19.73 -23.50
N PRO A 583 3.94 18.78 -22.64
CA PRO A 583 4.04 19.00 -21.19
C PRO A 583 5.29 19.80 -20.81
N ASP A 584 5.41 20.22 -19.55
CA ASP A 584 6.57 21.02 -19.12
C ASP A 584 7.88 20.22 -18.93
N SER A 585 7.84 18.89 -19.06
CA SER A 585 9.05 18.06 -19.01
C SER A 585 8.92 16.75 -19.82
N PRO A 586 10.05 16.16 -20.26
CA PRO A 586 10.06 14.86 -20.93
C PRO A 586 9.48 13.70 -20.10
N GLU A 587 9.58 13.74 -18.77
CA GLU A 587 9.02 12.72 -17.88
C GLU A 587 7.50 12.72 -17.92
N GLN A 588 6.90 13.92 -17.91
CA GLN A 588 5.45 14.08 -18.07
C GLN A 588 4.99 13.60 -19.44
N TYR A 589 5.78 13.85 -20.48
CA TYR A 589 5.52 13.33 -21.83
C TYR A 589 5.38 11.81 -21.82
N MET A 590 6.35 11.11 -21.21
CA MET A 590 6.31 9.65 -21.06
C MET A 590 5.05 9.17 -20.32
N HIS A 591 4.61 9.91 -19.29
CA HIS A 591 3.38 9.58 -18.56
C HIS A 591 2.10 9.76 -19.39
N ARG A 592 2.08 10.72 -20.31
CA ARG A 592 0.96 10.96 -21.23
C ARG A 592 0.85 9.86 -22.28
N ILE A 593 1.96 9.54 -22.94
CA ILE A 593 1.96 8.50 -23.99
C ILE A 593 1.80 7.10 -23.39
N GLY A 594 2.20 6.87 -22.13
CA GLY A 594 1.94 5.63 -21.41
C GLY A 594 0.45 5.32 -21.16
N ARG A 595 -0.48 6.21 -21.57
CA ARG A 595 -1.93 5.97 -21.53
C ARG A 595 -2.44 5.19 -22.75
N VAL A 596 -1.67 5.18 -23.83
CA VAL A 596 -1.95 4.37 -25.01
C VAL A 596 -1.15 3.07 -24.97
N GLY A 597 -1.69 2.02 -25.60
CA GLY A 597 -1.06 0.70 -25.65
C GLY A 597 -1.18 -0.10 -24.33
N ARG A 598 -1.42 -1.41 -24.43
CA ARG A 598 -1.34 -2.43 -23.36
C ARG A 598 -1.25 -3.83 -23.99
N SER A 599 -0.97 -4.86 -23.19
CA SER A 599 -0.50 -6.22 -23.49
C SER A 599 -1.12 -7.07 -24.63
N ASP A 600 -1.98 -6.52 -25.49
CA ASP A 600 -2.45 -7.13 -26.75
C ASP A 600 -2.78 -6.09 -27.87
N CYS A 601 -2.63 -4.78 -27.61
CA CYS A 601 -3.15 -3.70 -28.49
C CYS A 601 -2.13 -2.58 -28.70
N VAL A 602 -1.94 -2.19 -29.96
CA VAL A 602 -1.12 -1.04 -30.37
C VAL A 602 -1.91 0.26 -30.13
N GLY A 603 -1.25 1.30 -29.65
CA GLY A 603 -1.84 2.62 -29.45
C GLY A 603 -1.06 3.70 -30.20
N LEU A 604 -1.72 4.81 -30.55
CA LEU A 604 -1.13 5.94 -31.28
C LEU A 604 -1.16 7.23 -30.47
N ALA A 605 0.01 7.82 -30.24
CA ALA A 605 0.17 9.15 -29.67
C ALA A 605 0.53 10.18 -30.75
N ILE A 606 -0.33 11.17 -30.95
CA ILE A 606 -0.11 12.29 -31.90
C ILE A 606 0.26 13.54 -31.13
N ASN A 607 1.38 14.16 -31.49
CA ASN A 607 1.93 15.33 -30.82
C ASN A 607 1.77 16.57 -31.70
N LEU A 608 0.98 17.56 -31.27
CA LEU A 608 0.90 18.85 -31.94
C LEU A 608 1.98 19.78 -31.37
N VAL A 609 3.00 20.08 -32.17
CA VAL A 609 4.16 20.88 -31.76
C VAL A 609 4.19 22.15 -32.57
N SER A 610 4.15 23.31 -31.93
CA SER A 610 4.31 24.58 -32.63
C SER A 610 5.74 24.72 -33.15
N ALA A 611 5.89 25.02 -34.44
CA ALA A 611 7.18 25.31 -35.04
C ALA A 611 7.80 26.63 -34.53
N ASN A 612 6.98 27.49 -33.92
CA ASN A 612 7.39 28.79 -33.37
C ASN A 612 7.01 28.90 -31.88
N PRO A 613 7.80 29.56 -31.04
CA PRO A 613 7.44 29.70 -29.63
C PRO A 613 6.08 30.39 -29.44
N GLU A 614 5.21 29.81 -28.61
CA GLU A 614 3.90 30.37 -28.28
C GLU A 614 3.97 31.17 -26.98
N LYS A 615 3.28 32.30 -26.90
CA LYS A 615 3.18 33.06 -25.65
C LYS A 615 2.02 32.52 -24.82
N VAL A 616 2.31 32.05 -23.61
CA VAL A 616 1.32 31.33 -22.78
C VAL A 616 1.34 31.84 -21.35
N TRP A 617 0.25 31.59 -20.62
CA TRP A 617 0.18 31.89 -19.19
C TRP A 617 1.12 31.02 -18.37
N PHE A 618 1.87 31.63 -17.45
CA PHE A 618 2.71 30.96 -16.44
C PHE A 618 2.33 31.36 -15.01
N HIS A 619 1.67 32.52 -14.83
CA HIS A 619 1.19 33.07 -13.56
C HIS A 619 2.21 33.09 -12.42
N THR A 620 2.99 34.17 -12.35
CA THR A 620 3.83 34.53 -11.18
C THR A 620 3.06 35.25 -10.08
N CYS A 621 1.82 35.65 -10.32
CA CYS A 621 1.03 36.41 -9.36
C CYS A 621 0.41 35.51 -8.28
N ASN A 622 0.64 35.83 -7.01
CA ASN A 622 0.11 35.09 -5.85
C ASN A 622 -1.43 35.02 -5.78
N ARG A 623 -2.14 35.79 -6.61
CA ARG A 623 -3.62 35.85 -6.65
C ARG A 623 -4.25 34.81 -7.58
N GLY A 624 -3.46 34.15 -8.43
CA GLY A 624 -3.93 33.14 -9.40
C GLY A 624 -4.60 31.90 -8.76
N ARG A 625 -4.36 31.64 -7.48
CA ARG A 625 -4.95 30.50 -6.74
C ARG A 625 -6.31 30.83 -6.10
N MET A 626 -6.80 32.07 -6.21
CA MET A 626 -8.09 32.48 -5.65
C MET A 626 -9.23 32.13 -6.62
N LYS A 627 -10.29 31.49 -6.09
CA LYS A 627 -11.46 31.09 -6.87
C LYS A 627 -12.15 32.32 -7.48
N GLY A 628 -12.26 32.37 -8.81
CA GLY A 628 -12.88 33.49 -9.56
C GLY A 628 -11.93 34.63 -9.94
N PHE A 629 -10.63 34.53 -9.66
CA PHE A 629 -9.63 35.53 -10.09
C PHE A 629 -9.27 35.35 -11.57
N THR A 630 -9.35 36.44 -12.35
CA THR A 630 -8.91 36.47 -13.76
C THR A 630 -7.69 37.38 -13.88
N CYS A 631 -6.55 36.84 -14.34
CA CYS A 631 -5.35 37.61 -14.57
C CYS A 631 -5.38 38.22 -15.99
N HIS A 632 -5.01 39.50 -16.12
CA HIS A 632 -4.92 40.20 -17.41
C HIS A 632 -3.50 40.71 -17.70
N ASN A 633 -2.50 40.33 -16.89
CA ASN A 633 -1.13 40.81 -17.06
C ASN A 633 -0.37 39.95 -18.08
N THR A 634 -0.55 40.25 -19.36
CA THR A 634 0.02 39.50 -20.49
C THR A 634 1.50 39.80 -20.77
N LYS A 635 2.15 40.63 -19.94
CA LYS A 635 3.60 40.88 -20.05
C LYS A 635 4.40 39.61 -19.74
N LEU A 636 5.65 39.58 -20.18
CA LEU A 636 6.53 38.45 -19.87
C LEU A 636 6.92 38.44 -18.39
N THR A 637 7.20 37.27 -17.81
CA THR A 637 7.68 37.15 -16.42
C THR A 637 8.98 37.91 -16.18
N SER A 638 9.85 37.98 -17.20
CA SER A 638 11.06 38.82 -17.21
C SER A 638 10.77 40.33 -17.11
N GLU A 639 9.54 40.73 -17.39
CA GLU A 639 9.04 42.12 -17.35
C GLU A 639 8.05 42.34 -16.20
N GLY A 640 8.01 41.45 -15.21
CA GLY A 640 7.05 41.51 -14.10
C GLY A 640 5.62 41.11 -14.48
N GLY A 641 5.46 40.41 -15.61
CA GLY A 641 4.19 39.89 -16.11
C GLY A 641 3.90 38.45 -15.72
N CYS A 642 2.88 37.85 -16.33
CA CYS A 642 2.42 36.49 -16.05
C CYS A 642 2.48 35.55 -17.26
N CYS A 643 3.16 35.93 -18.35
CA CYS A 643 3.34 35.11 -19.54
C CYS A 643 4.80 34.70 -19.76
N ILE A 644 5.00 33.60 -20.48
CA ILE A 644 6.31 33.18 -21.00
C ILE A 644 6.20 32.87 -22.48
N TRP A 645 7.33 32.86 -23.18
CA TRP A 645 7.43 32.21 -24.48
C TRP A 645 7.78 30.74 -24.27
N TYR A 646 6.90 29.87 -24.74
CA TYR A 646 6.99 28.44 -24.59
C TYR A 646 7.48 27.82 -25.90
N ASP A 647 8.66 27.21 -25.84
CA ASP A 647 9.35 26.64 -26.99
C ASP A 647 9.17 25.12 -27.02
N GLU A 648 8.09 24.67 -27.67
CA GLU A 648 7.80 23.24 -27.82
C GLU A 648 8.83 22.52 -28.70
N MET A 649 9.49 23.22 -29.63
CA MET A 649 10.55 22.64 -30.46
C MET A 649 11.80 22.30 -29.64
N ALA A 650 12.13 23.11 -28.63
CA ALA A 650 13.21 22.80 -27.70
C ALA A 650 12.89 21.54 -26.87
N LEU A 651 11.68 21.49 -26.32
CA LEU A 651 11.23 20.34 -25.55
C LEU A 651 11.12 19.07 -26.39
N MET A 652 10.65 19.16 -27.63
CA MET A 652 10.58 18.02 -28.54
C MET A 652 11.97 17.41 -28.79
N ARG A 653 13.00 18.25 -28.96
CA ARG A 653 14.40 17.79 -29.07
C ARG A 653 14.89 17.10 -27.80
N GLU A 654 14.49 17.58 -26.63
CA GLU A 654 14.80 16.91 -25.35
C GLU A 654 14.10 15.55 -25.23
N ILE A 655 12.85 15.46 -25.67
CA ILE A 655 12.09 14.21 -25.72
C ILE A 655 12.76 13.21 -26.66
N GLU A 656 13.07 13.58 -27.91
CA GLU A 656 13.74 12.69 -28.87
C GLU A 656 15.11 12.21 -28.36
N LYS A 657 15.88 13.11 -27.73
CA LYS A 657 17.16 12.76 -27.09
C LYS A 657 16.96 11.74 -25.97
N LYS A 658 15.89 11.86 -25.19
CA LYS A 658 15.58 10.97 -24.07
C LYS A 658 15.06 9.61 -24.53
N VAL A 659 14.18 9.59 -25.54
CA VAL A 659 13.66 8.35 -26.16
C VAL A 659 14.73 7.64 -27.00
N GLY A 660 15.77 8.35 -27.44
CA GLY A 660 16.88 7.79 -28.21
C GLY A 660 16.57 7.58 -29.69
N MET A 661 15.46 8.13 -30.18
CA MET A 661 15.07 8.13 -31.60
C MET A 661 14.34 9.42 -31.97
N SER A 662 14.37 9.75 -33.26
CA SER A 662 13.52 10.81 -33.80
C SER A 662 12.10 10.31 -33.97
N ILE A 663 11.13 11.14 -33.59
CA ILE A 663 9.72 10.78 -33.67
C ILE A 663 9.22 11.05 -35.09
N PRO A 664 8.59 10.06 -35.76
CA PRO A 664 8.10 10.21 -37.14
C PRO A 664 7.16 11.41 -37.31
N VAL A 665 7.30 12.13 -38.42
CA VAL A 665 6.55 13.36 -38.69
C VAL A 665 5.36 13.08 -39.60
N LEU A 666 4.17 13.58 -39.25
CA LEU A 666 3.02 13.58 -40.17
C LEU A 666 3.30 14.48 -41.36
N THR A 667 2.82 14.09 -42.55
CA THR A 667 2.89 14.97 -43.71
C THR A 667 2.07 16.25 -43.48
N PRO A 668 2.32 17.34 -44.23
CA PRO A 668 1.48 18.54 -44.18
C PRO A 668 0.00 18.26 -44.46
N THR A 669 -0.33 17.16 -45.15
CA THR A 669 -1.69 16.69 -45.42
C THR A 669 -2.30 15.84 -44.28
N LEU A 670 -1.64 15.78 -43.13
CA LEU A 670 -1.94 14.93 -41.98
C LEU A 670 -1.89 13.43 -42.29
N ASP A 671 -1.10 12.96 -43.24
CA ASP A 671 -0.95 11.52 -43.51
C ASP A 671 0.07 10.89 -42.55
N LEU A 672 -0.23 9.66 -42.11
CA LEU A 672 0.65 8.94 -41.19
C LEU A 672 1.95 8.54 -41.91
N PRO A 673 3.09 8.65 -41.21
CA PRO A 673 4.36 8.16 -41.71
C PRO A 673 4.33 6.62 -41.81
N ARG A 674 5.19 6.04 -42.66
CA ARG A 674 5.15 4.60 -43.00
C ARG A 674 5.37 3.68 -41.80
N GLU A 675 6.05 4.20 -40.79
CA GLU A 675 6.39 3.54 -39.54
C GLU A 675 5.18 3.38 -38.60
N VAL A 676 4.10 4.14 -38.83
CA VAL A 676 2.88 4.12 -38.01
C VAL A 676 1.80 3.29 -38.70
N ASN A 677 1.24 2.32 -37.97
CA ASN A 677 0.27 1.36 -38.48
C ASN A 677 -1.11 1.58 -37.82
N LEU A 678 -1.94 2.40 -38.47
CA LEU A 678 -3.29 2.69 -37.98
C LEU A 678 -4.19 1.45 -37.88
N ASP A 679 -4.01 0.47 -38.76
CA ASP A 679 -4.83 -0.75 -38.72
C ASP A 679 -4.53 -1.57 -37.48
N ALA A 680 -3.28 -1.63 -37.03
CA ALA A 680 -2.92 -2.27 -35.77
C ALA A 680 -3.58 -1.56 -34.57
N VAL A 681 -3.63 -0.23 -34.61
CA VAL A 681 -4.27 0.61 -33.58
C VAL A 681 -5.79 0.38 -33.54
N LYS A 682 -6.44 0.25 -34.71
CA LYS A 682 -7.87 -0.01 -34.82
C LYS A 682 -8.24 -1.48 -34.50
N LYS A 683 -7.36 -2.45 -34.81
CA LYS A 683 -7.59 -3.89 -34.59
C LYS A 683 -7.56 -4.33 -33.12
N GLY A 684 -6.99 -3.53 -32.22
CA GLY A 684 -6.96 -3.77 -30.77
C GLY A 684 -8.34 -3.90 -30.07
N LYS A 685 -9.45 -3.83 -30.81
CA LYS A 685 -10.81 -4.03 -30.31
C LYS A 685 -11.52 -5.30 -30.78
N ASN A 686 -11.04 -6.03 -31.79
CA ASN A 686 -11.90 -6.97 -32.52
C ASN A 686 -11.59 -8.46 -32.41
N ALA A 687 -10.53 -8.91 -31.73
CA ALA A 687 -10.30 -10.35 -31.56
C ALA A 687 -11.08 -10.91 -30.35
N LYS A 688 -10.83 -10.40 -29.14
CA LYS A 688 -11.42 -10.96 -27.90
C LYS A 688 -12.92 -10.73 -27.75
N LEU A 689 -13.46 -9.58 -28.19
CA LEU A 689 -14.91 -9.30 -28.11
C LEU A 689 -15.72 -10.13 -29.11
N ILE A 690 -15.20 -10.33 -30.32
CA ILE A 690 -15.85 -11.19 -31.33
C ILE A 690 -15.72 -12.67 -30.94
N GLU A 691 -14.58 -13.09 -30.39
CA GLU A 691 -14.36 -14.46 -29.92
C GLU A 691 -15.21 -14.78 -28.68
N MET A 692 -15.33 -13.85 -27.71
CA MET A 692 -16.24 -13.99 -26.57
C MET A 692 -17.72 -13.93 -26.99
N ALA A 693 -18.09 -13.04 -27.93
CA ALA A 693 -19.45 -12.99 -28.46
C ALA A 693 -19.81 -14.27 -29.23
N ALA A 694 -18.87 -14.83 -30.00
CA ALA A 694 -19.04 -16.09 -30.71
C ALA A 694 -19.13 -17.29 -29.75
N LYS A 695 -18.25 -17.39 -28.75
CA LYS A 695 -18.31 -18.42 -27.70
C LYS A 695 -19.59 -18.35 -26.88
N ASN A 696 -20.02 -17.14 -26.51
CA ASN A 696 -21.27 -16.95 -25.78
C ASN A 696 -22.48 -17.28 -26.65
N ALA A 697 -22.46 -16.95 -27.94
CA ALA A 697 -23.52 -17.34 -28.87
C ALA A 697 -23.63 -18.86 -29.02
N GLU A 698 -22.51 -19.59 -29.15
CA GLU A 698 -22.51 -21.06 -29.19
C GLU A 698 -23.03 -21.68 -27.88
N THR A 699 -22.60 -21.15 -26.74
CA THR A 699 -23.02 -21.64 -25.42
C THR A 699 -24.51 -21.38 -25.18
N ILE A 700 -25.01 -20.19 -25.55
CA ILE A 700 -26.43 -19.86 -25.48
C ILE A 700 -27.23 -20.74 -26.43
N GLN A 701 -26.74 -20.99 -27.65
CA GLN A 701 -27.42 -21.86 -28.61
C GLN A 701 -27.54 -23.31 -28.10
N GLN A 702 -26.50 -23.82 -27.44
CA GLN A 702 -26.53 -25.15 -26.80
C GLN A 702 -27.51 -25.18 -25.62
N ASN A 703 -27.50 -24.16 -24.77
CA ASN A 703 -28.42 -24.06 -23.63
C ASN A 703 -29.88 -23.93 -24.07
N VAL A 704 -30.16 -23.16 -25.12
CA VAL A 704 -31.50 -23.02 -25.70
C VAL A 704 -32.00 -24.34 -26.29
N LYS A 705 -31.14 -25.12 -26.97
CA LYS A 705 -31.49 -26.47 -27.44
C LYS A 705 -31.81 -27.42 -26.29
N MET A 706 -31.00 -27.39 -25.21
CA MET A 706 -31.21 -28.25 -24.05
C MET A 706 -32.48 -27.88 -23.27
N LEU A 707 -32.76 -26.58 -23.11
CA LEU A 707 -34.01 -26.08 -22.54
C LEU A 707 -35.23 -26.51 -23.36
N SER A 708 -35.15 -26.40 -24.68
CA SER A 708 -36.23 -26.85 -25.58
C SER A 708 -36.50 -28.35 -25.48
N GLN A 709 -35.44 -29.18 -25.33
CA GLN A 709 -35.61 -30.63 -25.11
C GLN A 709 -36.24 -30.95 -23.77
N LEU A 710 -35.80 -30.28 -22.70
CA LEU A 710 -36.38 -30.46 -21.35
C LEU A 710 -37.84 -30.01 -21.32
N GLU A 711 -38.18 -28.91 -21.99
CA GLU A 711 -39.55 -28.44 -22.14
C GLU A 711 -40.41 -29.47 -22.88
N TYR A 712 -39.93 -30.01 -24.00
CA TYR A 712 -40.63 -31.05 -24.75
C TYR A 712 -40.85 -32.32 -23.92
N GLN A 713 -39.84 -32.77 -23.17
CA GLN A 713 -39.95 -33.93 -22.28
C GLN A 713 -40.97 -33.70 -21.17
N THR A 714 -40.97 -32.51 -20.57
CA THR A 714 -41.91 -32.14 -19.51
C THR A 714 -43.34 -32.10 -20.03
N GLN A 715 -43.56 -31.49 -21.20
CA GLN A 715 -44.88 -31.45 -21.84
C GLN A 715 -45.36 -32.84 -22.26
N SER A 716 -44.48 -33.68 -22.78
CA SER A 716 -44.80 -35.06 -23.16
C SER A 716 -45.15 -35.91 -21.94
N SER A 717 -44.35 -35.84 -20.88
CA SER A 717 -44.62 -36.54 -19.61
C SER A 717 -45.93 -36.07 -18.97
N TYR A 718 -46.24 -34.77 -19.03
CA TYR A 718 -47.53 -34.24 -18.57
C TYR A 718 -48.71 -34.81 -19.38
N LEU A 719 -48.58 -34.91 -20.70
CA LEU A 719 -49.62 -35.49 -21.56
C LEU A 719 -49.78 -37.00 -21.33
N GLU A 720 -48.69 -37.74 -21.14
CA GLU A 720 -48.71 -39.17 -20.79
C GLU A 720 -49.40 -39.40 -19.44
N MET A 721 -49.02 -38.65 -18.40
CA MET A 721 -49.68 -38.71 -17.09
C MET A 721 -51.18 -38.37 -17.18
N LYS A 722 -51.55 -37.39 -18.00
CA LYS A 722 -52.95 -37.03 -18.22
C LYS A 722 -53.72 -38.12 -18.95
N SER A 723 -53.07 -38.90 -19.81
CA SER A 723 -53.68 -40.03 -20.50
C SER A 723 -53.85 -41.27 -19.62
N GLU A 724 -53.03 -41.43 -18.58
CA GLU A 724 -53.19 -42.50 -17.58
C GLU A 724 -54.25 -42.19 -16.51
N LEU A 725 -54.65 -40.91 -16.39
CA LEU A 725 -55.67 -40.43 -15.44
C LEU A 725 -57.10 -40.34 -16.04
N LEU A 726 -57.26 -40.59 -17.35
CA LEU A 726 -58.53 -40.68 -18.07
C LEU A 726 -58.80 -42.14 -18.45
#